data_AF-A0A242ND61-F1
#
_entry.id   AF-A0A242ND61-F1
#
_cell.length_a   1.000
_cell.length_b   1.000
_cell.length_c   1.000
_cell.angle_alpha   90.00
_cell.angle_beta   90.00
_cell.angle_gamma   90.00
#
_symmetry.space_group_name_H-M   'P 1'
#
loop_
_entity.id
_entity.type
_entity.pdbx_description
1 polymer ?
#
loop_
_entity_poly.entity_id
_entity_poly.type
_entity_poly.pdbx_seq_one_letter_code
_entity_poly.pdbx_strand_id
1 'polypeptide(L)'
;MDKGLTNLVNQLGNGLSRGLKNGLVNGAGHNRYTLNMDGLPAEVSILQVEGNEQLNQPWHYTITFTSSNKHFLVESFLNQNARLSFNPANSNHLSDIATKGLDALNSLTSTNPLQALKQSESLKQLDKFTQSNSLDSLNSLTQLNPLNSLNSLLSQGGSRTLYGVITQFSQLSVSNDEARYQVVLSSQLAKLALSHNCAIFQNQSVISVVEEVLRGHGYTGIDYRLALKEQYPEREFITQWQESDLEFIQRLLADVGVYFRFETHGEHNCDVMVISDYEQGYQQVADIVYKQPSGTLDNGVESVWDMTLHSQMVEASVKVQDYNYRDAQANLLGEVNSQQKDNTTYGTDYRYDEHYKGLNSNGNSNNGIDSDTNNNNDDENSGDIDTDDSQGSNGSSNDTDNNSDNTNGSNSNNNSSDINSNQANTGNGVESGEWYARIRHERAISRQILIRGKSNQANLAPGQHIRIKGSAIAGIDEGIMILTVQGQGNRSEAYELTFTAIPYKPLKPYRPEPIPFPTIDGTLPARVTSPDNDTYGYIDTQGRYRVKFNFDLKEWRNGEESLWLRLAKPYAGSTYGFHFPLIDGTEVAVAFTNGNPDRPYIAHAMHDSQHPDHVTTINKHRNVIRTPANNKLRMDDKRGQEHIKIK
;
A
#
# COMPACT_ATOMS: atom_id res chain seq x y z
N MET A 1 43.96 42.75 -8.66
CA MET A 1 43.59 41.37 -9.07
C MET A 1 44.38 40.30 -8.30
N ASP A 2 45.63 40.55 -7.87
CA ASP A 2 46.46 39.53 -7.19
C ASP A 2 45.97 39.03 -5.82
N LYS A 3 45.34 39.87 -4.98
CA LYS A 3 44.90 39.46 -3.62
C LYS A 3 43.67 38.54 -3.59
N GLY A 4 42.87 38.54 -4.66
CA GLY A 4 41.68 37.68 -4.77
C GLY A 4 42.04 36.24 -5.13
N LEU A 5 43.04 36.07 -6.00
CA LEU A 5 43.51 34.76 -6.42
C LEU A 5 44.26 34.02 -5.30
N THR A 6 45.04 34.74 -4.48
CA THR A 6 45.75 34.13 -3.33
C THR A 6 44.80 33.65 -2.23
N ASN A 7 43.70 34.37 -1.98
CA ASN A 7 42.68 33.94 -1.03
C ASN A 7 41.88 32.73 -1.53
N LEU A 8 41.59 32.66 -2.84
CA LEU A 8 40.91 31.51 -3.45
C LEU A 8 41.81 30.26 -3.40
N VAL A 9 43.10 30.39 -3.70
CA VAL A 9 44.09 29.29 -3.63
C VAL A 9 44.31 28.82 -2.20
N ASN A 10 44.33 29.71 -1.20
CA ASN A 10 44.45 29.33 0.20
C ASN A 10 43.17 28.68 0.76
N GLN A 11 41.98 29.10 0.31
CA GLN A 11 40.72 28.45 0.68
C GLN A 11 40.57 27.06 0.02
N LEU A 12 40.99 26.92 -1.24
CA LEU A 12 41.02 25.63 -1.94
C LEU A 12 42.09 24.69 -1.33
N GLY A 13 43.28 25.19 -1.01
CA GLY A 13 44.35 24.41 -0.38
C GLY A 13 44.03 23.93 1.04
N ASN A 14 43.34 24.75 1.84
CA ASN A 14 42.90 24.35 3.19
C ASN A 14 41.69 23.39 3.15
N GLY A 15 40.78 23.53 2.19
CA GLY A 15 39.69 22.58 1.96
C GLY A 15 40.18 21.22 1.46
N LEU A 16 41.11 21.21 0.51
CA LEU A 16 41.73 20.00 -0.04
C LEU A 16 42.62 19.29 0.97
N SER A 17 43.39 20.00 1.81
CA SER A 17 44.24 19.35 2.83
C SER A 17 43.44 18.70 3.96
N ARG A 18 42.23 19.22 4.28
CA ARG A 18 41.29 18.57 5.20
C ARG A 18 40.71 17.28 4.60
N GLY A 19 40.37 17.29 3.31
CA GLY A 19 39.92 16.09 2.59
C GLY A 19 41.02 15.03 2.42
N LEU A 20 42.26 15.47 2.12
CA LEU A 20 43.42 14.59 1.93
C LEU A 20 43.93 13.98 3.23
N LYS A 21 43.86 14.68 4.36
CA LYS A 21 44.20 14.10 5.68
C LYS A 21 43.21 13.02 6.13
N ASN A 22 41.94 13.12 5.74
CA ASN A 22 40.96 12.04 5.96
C ASN A 22 41.23 10.80 5.09
N GLY A 23 41.96 10.95 3.97
CA GLY A 23 42.36 9.82 3.10
C GLY A 23 43.71 9.18 3.46
N LEU A 24 44.65 9.94 4.02
CA LEU A 24 46.05 9.49 4.21
C LEU A 24 46.36 8.85 5.57
N VAL A 25 45.45 8.86 6.55
CA VAL A 25 45.69 8.31 7.91
C VAL A 25 45.11 6.90 8.10
N ASN A 26 44.21 6.44 7.23
CA ASN A 26 43.60 5.11 7.36
C ASN A 26 44.27 4.11 6.41
N GLY A 27 45.31 3.43 6.89
CA GLY A 27 45.88 2.28 6.21
C GLY A 27 44.81 1.20 5.94
N ALA A 28 44.60 0.86 4.68
CA ALA A 28 44.02 -0.39 4.15
C ALA A 28 42.82 -1.03 4.90
N GLY A 29 41.95 -0.22 5.51
CA GLY A 29 40.68 -0.63 6.11
C GLY A 29 39.61 0.36 5.69
N HIS A 30 39.09 0.21 4.47
CA HIS A 30 38.16 1.17 3.86
C HIS A 30 36.78 1.02 4.50
N ASN A 31 36.47 1.83 5.52
CA ASN A 31 35.09 1.97 5.98
C ASN A 31 34.26 2.62 4.85
N ARG A 32 33.51 1.80 4.11
CA ARG A 32 32.66 2.22 2.98
C ARG A 32 31.29 2.72 3.41
N TYR A 33 31.05 2.81 4.71
CA TYR A 33 29.75 3.18 5.28
C TYR A 33 29.92 4.37 6.22
N THR A 34 28.99 5.31 6.13
CA THR A 34 28.93 6.45 7.06
C THR A 34 27.56 6.49 7.71
N LEU A 35 27.51 6.48 9.03
CA LEU A 35 26.30 6.74 9.82
C LEU A 35 26.43 8.15 10.41
N ASN A 36 25.44 9.00 10.14
CA ASN A 36 25.35 10.32 10.79
C ASN A 36 24.00 10.45 11.49
N MET A 37 24.00 11.06 12.66
CA MET A 37 22.80 11.42 13.42
C MET A 37 23.12 12.58 14.36
N ASP A 38 22.09 13.24 14.85
CA ASP A 38 22.24 14.28 15.86
C ASP A 38 22.73 13.67 17.19
N GLY A 39 23.80 14.23 17.76
CA GLY A 39 24.39 13.75 19.01
C GLY A 39 25.45 12.66 18.88
N LEU A 40 25.70 12.09 17.69
CA LEU A 40 26.89 11.26 17.48
C LEU A 40 28.15 12.15 17.45
N PRO A 41 29.19 11.88 18.27
CA PRO A 41 30.47 12.53 18.09
C PRO A 41 31.04 12.18 16.70
N ALA A 42 31.80 13.11 16.12
CA ALA A 42 32.38 12.88 14.79
C ALA A 42 33.25 11.61 14.79
N GLU A 43 32.91 10.73 13.84
CA GLU A 43 33.52 9.43 13.48
C GLU A 43 33.20 8.23 14.39
N VAL A 44 32.06 7.57 14.11
CA VAL A 44 31.86 6.16 14.46
C VAL A 44 32.44 5.24 13.38
N SER A 45 33.00 4.12 13.82
CA SER A 45 33.67 3.18 12.93
C SER A 45 32.77 1.98 12.67
N ILE A 46 32.10 1.93 11.52
CA ILE A 46 31.15 0.86 11.19
C ILE A 46 31.90 -0.46 10.97
N LEU A 47 31.47 -1.52 11.63
CA LEU A 47 32.01 -2.87 11.51
C LEU A 47 31.22 -3.70 10.50
N GLN A 48 29.90 -3.61 10.55
CA GLN A 48 28.98 -4.46 9.79
C GLN A 48 27.66 -3.72 9.56
N VAL A 49 27.09 -3.92 8.38
CA VAL A 49 25.78 -3.43 7.97
C VAL A 49 25.00 -4.61 7.40
N GLU A 50 23.79 -4.80 7.87
CA GLU A 50 22.83 -5.76 7.34
C GLU A 50 21.52 -5.03 7.05
N GLY A 51 21.04 -5.12 5.82
CA GLY A 51 19.83 -4.44 5.35
C GLY A 51 18.77 -5.42 4.89
N ASN A 52 17.51 -5.11 5.17
CA ASN A 52 16.36 -5.82 4.64
C ASN A 52 15.34 -4.82 4.11
N GLU A 53 14.96 -4.99 2.86
CA GLU A 53 14.00 -4.16 2.16
C GLU A 53 13.04 -5.02 1.36
N GLN A 54 11.75 -4.66 1.40
CA GLN A 54 10.71 -5.36 0.69
C GLN A 54 9.60 -4.39 0.27
N LEU A 55 8.98 -4.64 -0.89
CA LEU A 55 7.75 -3.93 -1.27
C LEU A 55 6.68 -4.07 -0.19
N ASN A 56 5.94 -2.99 0.05
CA ASN A 56 4.89 -2.93 1.07
C ASN A 56 5.37 -3.16 2.51
N GLN A 57 6.66 -3.06 2.79
CA GLN A 57 7.22 -3.17 4.14
C GLN A 57 8.19 -2.01 4.41
N PRO A 58 8.22 -1.45 5.63
CA PRO A 58 9.27 -0.51 6.00
C PRO A 58 10.63 -1.22 5.95
N TRP A 59 11.61 -0.60 5.32
CA TRP A 59 12.98 -1.11 5.33
C TRP A 59 13.60 -0.97 6.72
N HIS A 60 14.59 -1.82 7.03
CA HIS A 60 15.42 -1.68 8.21
C HIS A 60 16.87 -2.12 7.97
N TYR A 61 17.80 -1.49 8.68
CA TYR A 61 19.23 -1.73 8.65
C TYR A 61 19.78 -1.92 10.06
N THR A 62 20.39 -3.08 10.31
CA THR A 62 21.16 -3.34 11.53
C THR A 62 22.60 -2.90 11.29
N ILE A 63 23.08 -1.96 12.10
CA ILE A 63 24.41 -1.36 11.95
C ILE A 63 25.19 -1.60 13.23
N THR A 64 26.29 -2.35 13.12
CA THR A 64 27.22 -2.58 14.21
C THR A 64 28.43 -1.68 14.04
N PHE A 65 28.81 -0.94 15.08
CA PHE A 65 29.94 0.00 15.03
C PHE A 65 30.74 0.01 16.33
N THR A 66 31.96 0.55 16.29
CA THR A 66 32.76 0.84 17.48
C THR A 66 32.91 2.33 17.70
N SER A 67 33.07 2.70 18.97
CA SER A 67 33.35 4.07 19.39
C SER A 67 34.32 4.08 20.57
N SER A 68 35.13 5.13 20.64
CA SER A 68 35.92 5.47 21.84
C SER A 68 35.05 5.97 22.98
N ASN A 69 33.86 6.50 22.68
CA ASN A 69 32.87 6.82 23.70
C ASN A 69 32.17 5.54 24.18
N LYS A 70 32.27 5.27 25.48
CA LYS A 70 31.75 4.05 26.13
C LYS A 70 30.46 4.26 26.91
N HIS A 71 29.96 5.50 26.97
CA HIS A 71 28.85 5.88 27.82
C HIS A 71 27.75 6.59 27.01
N PHE A 72 27.44 6.06 25.83
CA PHE A 72 26.30 6.54 25.07
C PHE A 72 25.01 6.35 25.87
N LEU A 73 24.22 7.41 25.95
CA LEU A 73 22.90 7.37 26.56
C LEU A 73 21.88 6.90 25.52
N VAL A 74 20.96 6.03 25.94
CA VAL A 74 19.93 5.45 25.07
C VAL A 74 19.04 6.53 24.44
N GLU A 75 18.74 7.60 25.19
CA GLU A 75 17.94 8.74 24.74
C GLU A 75 18.58 9.53 23.59
N SER A 76 19.91 9.46 23.46
CA SER A 76 20.61 10.08 22.34
C SER A 76 20.45 9.31 21.04
N PHE A 77 19.93 8.07 21.08
CA PHE A 77 19.75 7.22 19.91
C PHE A 77 18.28 6.98 19.58
N LEU A 78 17.48 6.50 20.53
CA LEU A 78 16.11 6.09 20.23
C LEU A 78 15.27 7.28 19.73
N ASN A 79 14.50 7.02 18.68
CA ASN A 79 13.65 8.01 18.01
C ASN A 79 14.41 9.23 17.45
N GLN A 80 15.73 9.12 17.24
CA GLN A 80 16.52 10.14 16.56
C GLN A 80 16.62 9.86 15.07
N ASN A 81 16.58 10.92 14.27
CA ASN A 81 16.79 10.84 12.84
C ASN A 81 18.26 10.52 12.55
N ALA A 82 18.48 9.64 11.59
CA ALA A 82 19.81 9.23 11.19
C ALA A 82 19.87 8.94 9.68
N ARG A 83 21.07 9.08 9.12
CA ARG A 83 21.35 8.76 7.72
C ARG A 83 22.48 7.75 7.59
N LEU A 84 22.27 6.75 6.75
CA LEU A 84 23.26 5.75 6.38
C LEU A 84 23.66 5.98 4.91
N SER A 85 24.95 6.20 4.65
CA SER A 85 25.48 6.39 3.31
C SER A 85 26.42 5.25 2.91
N PHE A 86 26.22 4.73 1.71
CA PHE A 86 27.07 3.78 1.01
C PHE A 86 28.02 4.56 0.10
N ASN A 87 29.32 4.48 0.40
CA ASN A 87 30.36 5.21 -0.32
C ASN A 87 30.94 4.32 -1.44
N PRO A 88 31.16 4.87 -2.66
CA PRO A 88 31.69 4.09 -3.76
C PRO A 88 33.14 3.65 -3.49
N ALA A 89 33.47 2.44 -3.96
CA ALA A 89 34.80 1.84 -3.82
C ALA A 89 35.91 2.68 -4.50
N ASN A 90 35.56 3.49 -5.51
CA ASN A 90 36.49 4.32 -6.28
C ASN A 90 36.76 5.72 -5.71
N SER A 91 36.27 6.04 -4.51
CA SER A 91 36.56 7.33 -3.85
C SER A 91 38.07 7.58 -3.65
N ASN A 92 38.89 6.53 -3.62
CA ASN A 92 40.35 6.62 -3.54
C ASN A 92 41.01 7.16 -4.83
N HIS A 93 40.40 6.98 -6.00
CA HIS A 93 41.00 7.42 -7.27
C HIS A 93 40.86 8.93 -7.48
N LEU A 94 39.77 9.54 -6.98
CA LEU A 94 39.59 10.98 -7.02
C LEU A 94 40.51 11.70 -6.03
N SER A 95 40.76 11.13 -4.86
CA SER A 95 41.83 11.62 -3.98
C SER A 95 43.17 11.50 -4.67
N ASP A 96 43.51 10.38 -5.30
CA ASP A 96 44.79 10.22 -6.02
C ASP A 96 44.95 11.18 -7.21
N ILE A 97 43.87 11.48 -7.96
CA ILE A 97 43.88 12.47 -9.04
C ILE A 97 44.00 13.88 -8.48
N ALA A 98 43.38 14.18 -7.33
CA ALA A 98 43.52 15.46 -6.65
C ALA A 98 44.93 15.64 -6.08
N THR A 99 45.55 14.60 -5.49
CA THR A 99 46.94 14.63 -5.00
C THR A 99 47.91 14.74 -6.17
N LYS A 100 47.77 13.92 -7.21
CA LYS A 100 48.63 13.99 -8.42
C LYS A 100 48.43 15.27 -9.22
N GLY A 101 47.21 15.81 -9.24
CA GLY A 101 46.89 17.09 -9.85
C GLY A 101 47.49 18.26 -9.07
N LEU A 102 47.46 18.19 -7.74
CA LEU A 102 48.11 19.17 -6.85
C LEU A 102 49.64 19.07 -6.92
N ASP A 103 50.20 17.88 -7.03
CA ASP A 103 51.64 17.64 -7.26
C ASP A 103 52.07 18.14 -8.65
N ALA A 104 51.23 17.96 -9.67
CA ALA A 104 51.45 18.52 -11.00
C ALA A 104 51.37 20.07 -11.00
N LEU A 105 50.40 20.66 -10.28
CA LEU A 105 50.28 22.10 -10.08
C LEU A 105 51.45 22.70 -9.31
N ASN A 106 51.95 21.99 -8.29
CA ASN A 106 53.14 22.39 -7.54
C ASN A 106 54.42 22.28 -8.40
N SER A 107 54.50 21.31 -9.32
CA SER A 107 55.62 21.17 -10.27
C SER A 107 55.64 22.23 -11.38
N LEU A 108 54.50 22.87 -11.68
CA LEU A 108 54.39 23.99 -12.64
C LEU A 108 55.00 25.30 -12.10
N THR A 109 55.34 25.36 -10.81
CA THR A 109 55.99 26.54 -10.20
C THR A 109 57.52 26.52 -10.34
N SER A 110 58.11 25.41 -10.79
CA SER A 110 59.54 25.32 -11.08
C SER A 110 59.80 25.13 -12.58
N THR A 111 60.18 26.22 -13.24
CA THR A 111 60.86 26.30 -14.55
C THR A 111 60.18 25.63 -15.76
N ASN A 112 59.60 26.50 -16.60
CA ASN A 112 59.23 26.34 -18.00
C ASN A 112 58.04 25.39 -18.34
N PRO A 113 56.79 25.89 -18.24
CA PRO A 113 55.56 25.09 -18.29
C PRO A 113 55.31 24.36 -19.64
N LEU A 114 55.87 24.84 -20.75
CA LEU A 114 55.65 24.23 -22.07
C LEU A 114 56.38 22.88 -22.26
N GLN A 115 57.46 22.64 -21.50
CA GLN A 115 58.27 21.43 -21.60
C GLN A 115 57.73 20.29 -20.73
N ALA A 116 57.16 20.63 -19.56
CA ALA A 116 56.49 19.67 -18.67
C ALA A 116 55.18 19.13 -19.27
N LEU A 117 54.40 19.98 -19.97
CA LEU A 117 53.16 19.57 -20.65
C LEU A 117 53.41 18.51 -21.73
N LYS A 118 54.52 18.59 -22.48
CA LYS A 118 54.89 17.60 -23.52
C LYS A 118 55.43 16.28 -22.97
N GLN A 119 55.87 16.25 -21.71
CA GLN A 119 56.40 15.04 -21.06
C GLN A 119 55.36 14.32 -20.19
N SER A 120 54.19 14.92 -19.94
CA SER A 120 53.12 14.27 -19.18
C SER A 120 52.62 13.00 -19.89
N GLU A 121 52.64 11.86 -19.19
CA GLU A 121 52.12 10.58 -19.70
C GLU A 121 50.63 10.65 -20.06
N SER A 122 49.92 11.60 -19.46
CA SER A 122 48.49 11.88 -19.67
C SER A 122 48.16 12.30 -21.11
N LEU A 123 49.04 13.07 -21.77
CA LEU A 123 48.84 13.47 -23.18
C LEU A 123 49.16 12.35 -24.18
N LYS A 124 50.09 11.44 -23.83
CA LYS A 124 50.38 10.24 -24.63
C LYS A 124 49.24 9.21 -24.60
N GLN A 125 48.45 9.18 -23.51
CA GLN A 125 47.23 8.38 -23.44
C GLN A 125 46.09 8.98 -24.26
N LEU A 126 46.01 10.32 -24.37
CA LEU A 126 45.02 11.02 -25.19
C LEU A 126 45.26 10.80 -26.70
N ASP A 127 46.51 10.82 -27.15
CA ASP A 127 46.89 10.54 -28.55
C ASP A 127 46.65 9.08 -28.97
N LYS A 128 46.68 8.14 -28.00
CA LYS A 128 46.29 6.74 -28.24
C LYS A 128 44.78 6.57 -28.43
N PHE A 129 43.98 7.45 -27.83
CA PHE A 129 42.51 7.39 -27.89
C PHE A 129 41.96 7.97 -29.21
N THR A 130 42.67 8.91 -29.84
CA THR A 130 42.29 9.49 -31.14
C THR A 130 42.67 8.64 -32.34
N GLN A 131 43.61 7.69 -32.20
CA GLN A 131 44.03 6.80 -33.29
C GLN A 131 43.22 5.50 -33.43
N SER A 132 42.33 5.17 -32.49
CA SER A 132 41.60 3.88 -32.49
C SER A 132 40.20 3.91 -33.12
N ASN A 133 39.72 5.05 -33.61
CA ASN A 133 38.39 5.15 -34.22
C ASN A 133 38.50 5.47 -35.72
N SER A 134 38.04 4.54 -36.56
CA SER A 134 37.87 4.78 -38.00
C SER A 134 36.76 5.81 -38.26
N LEU A 135 36.93 6.57 -39.35
CA LEU A 135 36.15 7.73 -39.78
C LEU A 135 34.65 7.48 -40.05
N ASP A 136 34.13 6.27 -39.84
CA ASP A 136 32.70 5.94 -40.02
C ASP A 136 31.81 6.34 -38.82
N SER A 137 32.41 6.80 -37.72
CA SER A 137 31.71 7.15 -36.47
C SER A 137 31.35 8.63 -36.32
N LEU A 138 31.63 9.47 -37.32
CA LEU A 138 31.40 10.92 -37.24
C LEU A 138 29.96 11.37 -37.57
N ASN A 139 29.11 10.48 -38.10
CA ASN A 139 27.71 10.80 -38.43
C ASN A 139 26.70 10.51 -37.30
N SER A 140 27.13 9.97 -36.16
CA SER A 140 26.25 9.74 -34.98
C SER A 140 26.35 10.83 -33.90
N LEU A 141 27.17 11.86 -34.11
CA LEU A 141 27.45 12.90 -33.10
C LEU A 141 26.48 14.10 -33.11
N THR A 142 25.43 14.09 -33.92
CA THR A 142 24.40 15.14 -33.91
C THR A 142 23.20 14.83 -33.00
N GLN A 143 23.20 13.70 -32.25
CA GLN A 143 22.10 13.32 -31.35
C GLN A 143 22.52 12.99 -29.90
N LEU A 144 23.63 13.52 -29.39
CA LEU A 144 24.03 13.30 -28.01
C LEU A 144 24.24 14.63 -27.27
N ASN A 145 23.29 14.97 -26.39
CA ASN A 145 23.47 16.01 -25.38
C ASN A 145 24.67 15.63 -24.48
N PRO A 146 25.79 16.39 -24.50
CA PRO A 146 27.02 16.00 -23.79
C PRO A 146 26.87 15.93 -22.26
N LEU A 147 25.85 16.56 -21.70
CA LEU A 147 25.57 16.56 -20.25
C LEU A 147 24.99 15.24 -19.74
N ASN A 148 24.24 14.49 -20.56
CA ASN A 148 23.67 13.20 -20.14
C ASN A 148 24.71 12.08 -20.17
N SER A 149 25.66 12.13 -21.11
CA SER A 149 26.75 11.15 -21.24
C SER A 149 27.77 11.28 -20.10
N LEU A 150 27.97 12.50 -19.58
CA LEU A 150 28.82 12.73 -18.40
C LEU A 150 28.13 12.25 -17.11
N ASN A 151 26.81 12.42 -16.97
CA ASN A 151 26.06 11.85 -15.86
C ASN A 151 26.05 10.31 -15.87
N SER A 152 26.00 9.66 -17.05
CA SER A 152 26.09 8.20 -17.15
C SER A 152 27.49 7.64 -16.89
N LEU A 153 28.54 8.46 -17.06
CA LEU A 153 29.93 8.12 -16.72
C LEU A 153 30.25 8.38 -15.24
N LEU A 154 29.59 9.36 -14.62
CA LEU A 154 29.70 9.67 -13.20
C LEU A 154 28.77 8.81 -12.31
N SER A 155 27.85 8.06 -12.92
CA SER A 155 26.95 7.12 -12.21
C SER A 155 27.53 5.71 -12.07
N GLN A 156 28.78 5.45 -12.45
CA GLN A 156 29.44 4.17 -12.23
C GLN A 156 29.96 4.11 -10.78
N GLY A 157 29.12 3.61 -9.87
CA GLY A 157 29.33 3.60 -8.42
C GLY A 157 28.35 4.53 -7.72
N GLY A 158 27.05 4.24 -7.82
CA GLY A 158 26.01 5.08 -7.24
C GLY A 158 26.11 5.13 -5.72
N SER A 159 26.52 6.27 -5.16
CA SER A 159 26.41 6.49 -3.72
C SER A 159 24.93 6.47 -3.35
N ARG A 160 24.55 5.56 -2.44
CA ARG A 160 23.19 5.49 -1.88
C ARG A 160 23.20 6.10 -0.49
N THR A 161 22.21 6.91 -0.17
CA THR A 161 21.96 7.36 1.20
C THR A 161 20.53 7.04 1.59
N LEU A 162 20.34 6.56 2.81
CA LEU A 162 19.04 6.26 3.41
C LEU A 162 18.79 7.19 4.58
N TYR A 163 17.58 7.72 4.69
CA TYR A 163 17.17 8.61 5.77
C TYR A 163 16.06 7.98 6.59
N GLY A 164 16.32 7.77 7.87
CA GLY A 164 15.38 7.07 8.74
C GLY A 164 15.47 7.50 10.18
N VAL A 165 14.92 6.65 11.05
CA VAL A 165 14.89 6.82 12.50
C VAL A 165 15.50 5.60 13.18
N ILE A 166 16.21 5.82 14.27
CA ILE A 166 16.75 4.72 15.09
C ILE A 166 15.63 4.14 15.97
N THR A 167 15.30 2.87 15.75
CA THR A 167 14.22 2.15 16.46
C THR A 167 14.75 1.25 17.57
N GLN A 168 16.01 0.82 17.49
CA GLN A 168 16.66 0.00 18.52
C GLN A 168 18.11 0.44 18.73
N PHE A 169 18.58 0.30 19.97
CA PHE A 169 19.97 0.57 20.37
C PHE A 169 20.42 -0.48 21.39
N SER A 170 21.61 -1.04 21.17
CA SER A 170 22.21 -2.07 22.03
C SER A 170 23.70 -1.78 22.23
N GLN A 171 24.16 -1.83 23.47
CA GLN A 171 25.58 -1.90 23.80
C GLN A 171 26.00 -3.37 23.87
N LEU A 172 26.81 -3.82 22.92
CA LEU A 172 27.17 -5.24 22.78
C LEU A 172 28.33 -5.64 23.68
N SER A 173 29.38 -4.81 23.74
CA SER A 173 30.55 -5.07 24.58
C SER A 173 31.31 -3.78 24.87
N VAL A 174 32.09 -3.78 25.95
CA VAL A 174 32.97 -2.68 26.33
C VAL A 174 34.34 -3.25 26.67
N SER A 175 35.37 -2.65 26.09
CA SER A 175 36.78 -2.96 26.38
C SER A 175 37.49 -1.73 26.99
N ASN A 176 38.78 -1.88 27.28
CA ASN A 176 39.61 -0.78 27.78
C ASN A 176 39.85 0.31 26.74
N ASP A 177 39.75 0.00 25.45
CA ASP A 177 40.06 0.97 24.38
C ASP A 177 38.79 1.45 23.66
N GLU A 178 37.86 0.55 23.36
CA GLU A 178 36.62 0.85 22.61
C GLU A 178 35.40 0.12 23.16
N ALA A 179 34.21 0.61 22.82
CA ALA A 179 32.94 -0.06 23.02
C ALA A 179 32.29 -0.40 21.67
N ARG A 180 31.58 -1.53 21.62
CA ARG A 180 30.84 -2.00 20.46
C ARG A 180 29.35 -1.79 20.68
N TYR A 181 28.71 -1.16 19.71
CA TYR A 181 27.29 -0.84 19.71
C TYR A 181 26.62 -1.40 18.46
N GLN A 182 25.31 -1.58 18.57
CA GLN A 182 24.43 -1.91 17.47
C GLN A 182 23.21 -1.00 17.50
N VAL A 183 22.83 -0.50 16.33
CA VAL A 183 21.57 0.23 16.14
C VAL A 183 20.75 -0.40 15.03
N VAL A 184 19.43 -0.25 15.12
CA VAL A 184 18.53 -0.53 14.00
C VAL A 184 18.00 0.79 13.48
N LEU A 185 18.38 1.12 12.24
CA LEU A 185 17.86 2.24 11.47
C LEU A 185 16.69 1.75 10.63
N SER A 186 15.55 2.41 10.68
CA SER A 186 14.36 2.02 9.92
C SER A 186 13.72 3.22 9.21
N SER A 187 12.88 2.93 8.21
CA SER A 187 11.98 3.94 7.64
C SER A 187 11.18 4.63 8.75
N GLN A 188 10.90 5.93 8.59
CA GLN A 188 10.05 6.68 9.53
C GLN A 188 8.70 5.98 9.76
N LEU A 189 8.16 5.36 8.70
CA LEU A 189 6.89 4.63 8.72
C LEU A 189 6.87 3.50 9.77
N ALA A 190 8.04 2.96 10.17
CA ALA A 190 8.13 1.92 11.19
C ALA A 190 7.56 2.35 12.55
N LYS A 191 7.49 3.66 12.85
CA LYS A 191 6.87 4.19 14.08
C LYS A 191 5.38 3.87 14.17
N LEU A 192 4.70 3.71 13.03
CA LEU A 192 3.26 3.40 12.98
C LEU A 192 2.95 2.01 13.54
N ALA A 193 3.92 1.10 13.59
CA ALA A 193 3.76 -0.21 14.22
C ALA A 193 3.57 -0.12 15.75
N LEU A 194 3.88 1.02 16.37
CA LEU A 194 3.79 1.21 17.82
C LEU A 194 2.41 1.71 18.26
N SER A 195 1.59 2.21 17.35
CA SER A 195 0.26 2.76 17.65
C SER A 195 -0.81 1.75 17.25
N HIS A 196 -1.60 1.26 18.20
CA HIS A 196 -2.69 0.31 17.98
C HIS A 196 -4.02 0.98 18.33
N ASN A 197 -4.99 0.90 17.42
CA ASN A 197 -6.23 1.64 17.55
C ASN A 197 -7.46 0.78 17.20
N CYS A 198 -8.62 1.24 17.69
CA CYS A 198 -9.92 0.87 17.16
C CYS A 198 -10.61 2.17 16.71
N ALA A 199 -10.91 2.29 15.42
CA ALA A 199 -11.42 3.53 14.86
C ALA A 199 -12.36 3.27 13.69
N ILE A 200 -13.29 4.19 13.48
CA ILE A 200 -14.24 4.17 12.37
C ILE A 200 -13.95 5.34 11.42
N PHE A 201 -13.91 5.03 10.13
CA PHE A 201 -13.82 5.99 9.04
C PHE A 201 -15.08 5.84 8.17
N GLN A 202 -15.77 6.96 7.91
CA GLN A 202 -17.03 6.96 7.15
C GLN A 202 -16.91 7.82 5.90
N ASN A 203 -17.55 7.37 4.81
CA ASN A 203 -17.68 8.09 3.54
C ASN A 203 -16.33 8.57 2.96
N GLN A 204 -15.34 7.68 2.98
CA GLN A 204 -13.99 7.97 2.51
C GLN A 204 -13.46 6.83 1.65
N SER A 205 -12.64 7.16 0.66
CA SER A 205 -11.94 6.13 -0.12
C SER A 205 -10.84 5.48 0.73
N VAL A 206 -10.43 4.28 0.35
CA VAL A 206 -9.29 3.58 1.00
C VAL A 206 -8.04 4.45 1.00
N ILE A 207 -7.77 5.17 -0.09
CA ILE A 207 -6.61 6.06 -0.20
C ILE A 207 -6.74 7.27 0.72
N SER A 208 -7.94 7.85 0.82
CA SER A 208 -8.22 8.98 1.71
C SER A 208 -8.01 8.59 3.18
N VAL A 209 -8.44 7.40 3.59
CA VAL A 209 -8.19 6.88 4.94
C VAL A 209 -6.70 6.68 5.21
N VAL A 210 -5.96 6.10 4.26
CA VAL A 210 -4.50 5.96 4.39
C VAL A 210 -3.83 7.32 4.55
N GLU A 211 -4.22 8.33 3.77
CA GLU A 211 -3.74 9.70 3.94
C GLU A 211 -4.13 10.32 5.28
N GLU A 212 -5.36 10.13 5.76
CA GLU A 212 -5.83 10.63 7.07
C GLU A 212 -4.96 10.07 8.20
N VAL A 213 -4.69 8.76 8.19
CA VAL A 213 -3.84 8.09 9.19
C VAL A 213 -2.40 8.62 9.10
N LEU A 214 -1.82 8.72 7.90
CA LEU A 214 -0.47 9.27 7.72
C LEU A 214 -0.38 10.72 8.24
N ARG A 215 -1.34 11.58 7.90
CA ARG A 215 -1.36 12.97 8.36
C ARG A 215 -1.59 13.09 9.86
N GLY A 216 -2.35 12.18 10.46
CA GLY A 216 -2.54 12.08 11.91
C GLY A 216 -1.22 11.87 12.67
N HIS A 217 -0.24 11.22 12.04
CA HIS A 217 1.12 11.04 12.55
C HIS A 217 2.12 12.11 12.10
N GLY A 218 1.65 13.17 11.45
CA GLY A 218 2.46 14.31 11.02
C GLY A 218 3.19 14.11 9.69
N TYR A 219 2.91 13.05 8.94
CA TYR A 219 3.45 12.88 7.59
C TYR A 219 2.77 13.85 6.61
N THR A 220 3.57 14.47 5.74
CA THR A 220 3.15 15.49 4.78
C THR A 220 3.41 15.03 3.34
N GLY A 221 3.05 15.86 2.36
CA GLY A 221 3.32 15.57 0.93
C GLY A 221 4.81 15.49 0.55
N ILE A 222 5.73 15.75 1.50
CA ILE A 222 7.16 15.47 1.34
C ILE A 222 7.47 14.01 1.68
N ASP A 223 6.76 13.42 2.65
CA ASP A 223 7.03 12.09 3.18
C ASP A 223 6.37 10.97 2.38
N TYR A 224 5.31 11.29 1.61
CA TYR A 224 4.64 10.33 0.75
C TYR A 224 4.14 10.96 -0.55
N ARG A 225 4.01 10.13 -1.60
CA ARG A 225 3.52 10.52 -2.92
C ARG A 225 2.54 9.47 -3.45
N LEU A 226 1.38 9.95 -3.90
CA LEU A 226 0.41 9.12 -4.61
C LEU A 226 0.72 9.11 -6.12
N ALA A 227 0.93 7.92 -6.66
CA ALA A 227 1.11 7.66 -8.08
C ALA A 227 0.08 6.60 -8.51
N LEU A 228 -1.19 7.00 -8.53
CA LEU A 228 -2.34 6.11 -8.79
C LEU A 228 -2.90 6.37 -10.18
N LYS A 229 -3.21 5.30 -10.90
CA LYS A 229 -3.90 5.32 -12.19
C LYS A 229 -5.40 5.16 -12.03
N GLU A 230 -5.83 4.35 -11.06
CA GLU A 230 -7.22 4.09 -10.76
C GLU A 230 -7.79 5.19 -9.83
N GLN A 231 -9.11 5.34 -9.85
CA GLN A 231 -9.83 6.16 -8.89
C GLN A 231 -10.59 5.26 -7.92
N TYR A 232 -10.29 5.40 -6.63
CA TYR A 232 -10.87 4.56 -5.59
C TYR A 232 -12.17 5.19 -5.06
N PRO A 233 -13.28 4.45 -5.06
CA PRO A 233 -14.55 4.98 -4.62
C PRO A 233 -14.58 5.15 -3.09
N GLU A 234 -15.48 6.01 -2.61
CA GLU A 234 -15.75 6.12 -1.17
C GLU A 234 -16.44 4.87 -0.65
N ARG A 235 -15.98 4.39 0.51
CA ARG A 235 -16.66 3.36 1.30
C ARG A 235 -17.47 4.05 2.39
N GLU A 236 -18.70 3.59 2.60
CA GLU A 236 -19.57 4.12 3.66
C GLU A 236 -18.96 3.91 5.05
N PHE A 237 -18.22 2.82 5.22
CA PHE A 237 -17.71 2.38 6.51
C PHE A 237 -16.41 1.59 6.33
N ILE A 238 -15.36 1.99 7.04
CA ILE A 238 -14.08 1.30 7.15
C ILE A 238 -13.70 1.30 8.63
N THR A 239 -13.37 0.13 9.16
CA THR A 239 -13.04 -0.08 10.56
C THR A 239 -11.58 -0.52 10.69
N GLN A 240 -10.85 0.17 11.56
CA GLN A 240 -9.60 -0.32 12.14
C GLN A 240 -9.95 -1.07 13.41
N TRP A 241 -9.52 -2.33 13.54
CA TRP A 241 -9.87 -3.15 14.71
C TRP A 241 -8.65 -3.85 15.30
N GLN A 242 -8.22 -3.36 16.47
CA GLN A 242 -7.14 -3.96 17.28
C GLN A 242 -5.85 -4.25 16.51
N GLU A 243 -5.53 -3.40 15.54
CA GLU A 243 -4.34 -3.52 14.69
C GLU A 243 -3.51 -2.24 14.76
N SER A 244 -2.22 -2.35 14.47
CA SER A 244 -1.38 -1.17 14.39
C SER A 244 -1.74 -0.29 13.19
N ASP A 245 -1.43 1.01 13.24
CA ASP A 245 -1.67 1.92 12.11
C ASP A 245 -0.87 1.48 10.86
N LEU A 246 0.30 0.85 11.05
CA LEU A 246 1.07 0.26 9.96
C LEU A 246 0.33 -0.92 9.31
N GLU A 247 -0.12 -1.88 10.12
CA GLU A 247 -0.86 -3.06 9.64
C GLU A 247 -2.16 -2.65 8.96
N PHE A 248 -2.86 -1.65 9.51
CA PHE A 248 -4.08 -1.09 8.94
C PHE A 248 -3.82 -0.54 7.52
N ILE A 249 -2.81 0.32 7.36
CA ILE A 249 -2.42 0.86 6.04
C ILE A 249 -2.02 -0.27 5.09
N GLN A 250 -1.18 -1.20 5.54
CA GLN A 250 -0.72 -2.32 4.69
C GLN A 250 -1.90 -3.19 4.24
N ARG A 251 -2.84 -3.49 5.14
CA ARG A 251 -4.03 -4.31 4.88
C ARG A 251 -4.94 -3.62 3.87
N LEU A 252 -5.24 -2.33 4.09
CA LEU A 252 -6.05 -1.52 3.20
C LEU A 252 -5.46 -1.48 1.78
N LEU A 253 -4.17 -1.14 1.65
CA LEU A 253 -3.50 -1.07 0.35
C LEU A 253 -3.42 -2.45 -0.33
N ALA A 254 -3.11 -3.52 0.42
CA ALA A 254 -3.06 -4.87 -0.12
C ALA A 254 -4.44 -5.40 -0.57
N ASP A 255 -5.51 -5.03 0.15
CA ASP A 255 -6.88 -5.36 -0.23
C ASP A 255 -7.21 -4.82 -1.62
N VAL A 256 -6.90 -3.53 -1.87
CA VAL A 256 -7.17 -2.88 -3.15
C VAL A 256 -6.05 -3.03 -4.19
N GLY A 257 -5.05 -3.88 -3.92
CA GLY A 257 -3.98 -4.20 -4.87
C GLY A 257 -2.97 -3.06 -5.12
N VAL A 258 -2.87 -2.11 -4.19
CA VAL A 258 -1.94 -0.97 -4.22
C VAL A 258 -0.66 -1.34 -3.51
N TYR A 259 0.47 -1.21 -4.19
CA TYR A 259 1.79 -1.43 -3.60
C TYR A 259 2.40 -0.11 -3.12
N PHE A 260 3.40 -0.19 -2.24
CA PHE A 260 4.24 0.95 -1.93
C PHE A 260 5.71 0.58 -1.85
N ARG A 261 6.56 1.57 -2.13
CA ARG A 261 8.03 1.48 -2.06
C ARG A 261 8.61 2.79 -1.52
N PHE A 262 9.91 2.80 -1.26
CA PHE A 262 10.60 3.99 -0.78
C PHE A 262 11.53 4.56 -1.85
N GLU A 263 11.58 5.89 -1.93
CA GLU A 263 12.58 6.65 -2.66
C GLU A 263 13.29 7.60 -1.72
N THR A 264 14.56 7.86 -1.98
CA THR A 264 15.28 8.92 -1.28
C THR A 264 15.08 10.25 -2.02
N HIS A 265 14.61 11.26 -1.31
CA HIS A 265 14.48 12.61 -1.84
C HIS A 265 15.69 13.47 -1.44
N GLY A 266 16.56 13.73 -2.42
CA GLY A 266 17.87 14.36 -2.20
C GLY A 266 17.80 15.81 -1.71
N GLU A 267 16.75 16.57 -2.04
CA GLU A 267 16.65 17.99 -1.64
C GLU A 267 16.20 18.16 -0.18
N HIS A 268 15.28 17.30 0.27
CA HIS A 268 14.74 17.34 1.64
C HIS A 268 15.43 16.38 2.60
N ASN A 269 16.40 15.58 2.12
CA ASN A 269 17.14 14.60 2.93
C ASN A 269 16.22 13.67 3.72
N CYS A 270 15.20 13.14 3.04
CA CYS A 270 14.20 12.27 3.64
C CYS A 270 13.86 11.11 2.70
N ASP A 271 13.21 10.11 3.28
CA ASP A 271 12.64 9.01 2.53
C ASP A 271 11.17 9.29 2.22
N VAL A 272 10.76 8.95 1.00
CA VAL A 272 9.42 9.19 0.47
C VAL A 272 8.74 7.86 0.17
N MET A 273 7.59 7.63 0.79
CA MET A 273 6.73 6.49 0.49
C MET A 273 5.96 6.76 -0.81
N VAL A 274 6.27 6.00 -1.86
CA VAL A 274 5.55 6.07 -3.14
C VAL A 274 4.48 4.99 -3.16
N ILE A 275 3.21 5.42 -3.20
CA ILE A 275 2.03 4.56 -3.21
C ILE A 275 1.51 4.47 -4.65
N SER A 276 1.39 3.26 -5.21
CA SER A 276 1.09 3.06 -6.63
C SER A 276 0.30 1.78 -6.92
N ASP A 277 -0.49 1.80 -7.99
CA ASP A 277 -1.35 0.71 -8.46
C ASP A 277 -0.98 0.20 -9.88
N TYR A 278 0.09 0.72 -10.48
CA TYR A 278 0.41 0.47 -11.89
C TYR A 278 1.92 0.48 -12.17
N GLU A 279 2.30 0.11 -13.40
CA GLU A 279 3.68 -0.17 -13.79
C GLU A 279 4.59 1.06 -13.89
N GLN A 280 4.07 2.27 -14.17
CA GLN A 280 4.94 3.46 -14.23
C GLN A 280 5.29 3.97 -12.83
N GLY A 281 4.67 3.44 -11.77
CA GLY A 281 5.09 3.69 -10.40
C GLY A 281 6.42 3.02 -10.05
N TYR A 282 6.92 2.07 -10.86
CA TYR A 282 8.24 1.49 -10.65
C TYR A 282 9.36 2.49 -10.94
N GLN A 283 10.47 2.37 -10.22
CA GLN A 283 11.66 3.18 -10.50
C GLN A 283 12.46 2.52 -11.62
N GLN A 284 12.68 3.24 -12.73
CA GLN A 284 13.48 2.72 -13.85
C GLN A 284 14.97 2.97 -13.59
N VAL A 285 15.76 1.91 -13.42
CA VAL A 285 17.16 2.01 -12.90
C VAL A 285 18.24 1.73 -13.93
N ALA A 286 17.87 1.57 -15.21
CA ALA A 286 18.76 1.28 -16.35
C ALA A 286 19.28 -0.17 -16.40
N ASP A 287 20.09 -0.46 -17.42
CA ASP A 287 20.54 -1.81 -17.75
C ASP A 287 21.74 -2.23 -16.88
N ILE A 288 21.65 -3.39 -16.22
CA ILE A 288 22.72 -3.98 -15.41
C ILE A 288 23.32 -5.17 -16.16
N VAL A 289 24.63 -5.37 -16.04
CA VAL A 289 25.34 -6.46 -16.72
C VAL A 289 25.27 -7.74 -15.89
N TYR A 290 24.97 -8.87 -16.54
CA TYR A 290 25.15 -10.19 -15.95
C TYR A 290 26.63 -10.59 -16.01
N LYS A 291 27.28 -10.71 -14.86
CA LYS A 291 28.69 -11.08 -14.77
C LYS A 291 29.00 -11.69 -13.41
N GLN A 292 29.48 -12.93 -13.41
CA GLN A 292 30.01 -13.55 -12.19
C GLN A 292 31.29 -12.83 -11.74
N PRO A 293 31.43 -12.51 -10.44
CA PRO A 293 32.69 -12.12 -9.86
C PRO A 293 33.65 -13.32 -9.97
N SER A 294 34.54 -13.32 -10.96
CA SER A 294 35.50 -14.42 -11.18
C SER A 294 36.94 -13.91 -11.27
N GLY A 295 37.86 -14.59 -10.57
CA GLY A 295 39.31 -14.36 -10.64
C GLY A 295 39.88 -13.34 -9.64
N THR A 296 41.16 -12.99 -9.84
CA THR A 296 41.93 -12.03 -9.01
C THR A 296 41.59 -10.55 -9.25
N LEU A 297 40.70 -10.23 -10.22
CA LEU A 297 40.33 -8.87 -10.61
C LEU A 297 38.86 -8.81 -11.10
N ASP A 298 37.97 -8.18 -10.34
CA ASP A 298 36.57 -7.96 -10.75
C ASP A 298 36.37 -6.67 -11.59
N ASN A 299 37.44 -5.93 -11.89
CA ASN A 299 37.41 -4.62 -12.56
C ASN A 299 36.47 -3.58 -11.90
N GLY A 300 35.92 -3.87 -10.70
CA GLY A 300 35.00 -3.00 -9.97
C GLY A 300 33.68 -2.74 -10.70
N VAL A 301 33.30 -3.59 -11.65
CA VAL A 301 32.06 -3.42 -12.42
C VAL A 301 30.89 -3.91 -11.59
N GLU A 302 29.95 -3.03 -11.34
CA GLU A 302 28.68 -3.38 -10.73
C GLU A 302 27.89 -4.34 -11.64
N SER A 303 27.47 -5.49 -11.11
CA SER A 303 26.85 -6.57 -11.88
C SER A 303 25.80 -7.36 -11.09
N VAL A 304 25.08 -8.21 -11.81
CA VAL A 304 24.21 -9.25 -11.24
C VAL A 304 24.78 -10.63 -11.58
N TRP A 305 24.67 -11.58 -10.65
CA TRP A 305 25.10 -12.96 -10.83
C TRP A 305 24.24 -13.94 -10.01
N ASP A 306 24.58 -15.23 -10.07
CA ASP A 306 23.88 -16.34 -9.40
C ASP A 306 22.37 -16.30 -9.55
N MET A 307 21.93 -15.96 -10.76
CA MET A 307 20.52 -15.85 -11.06
C MET A 307 19.89 -17.24 -11.16
N THR A 308 18.79 -17.45 -10.44
CA THR A 308 17.98 -18.66 -10.47
C THR A 308 16.52 -18.29 -10.71
N LEU A 309 15.80 -19.17 -11.40
CA LEU A 309 14.37 -19.05 -11.65
C LEU A 309 13.66 -20.24 -11.02
N HIS A 310 12.65 -19.96 -10.22
CA HIS A 310 11.74 -20.93 -9.65
C HIS A 310 10.34 -20.69 -10.22
N SER A 311 9.65 -21.76 -10.62
CA SER A 311 8.27 -21.68 -11.07
C SER A 311 7.38 -22.66 -10.33
N GLN A 312 6.13 -22.26 -10.13
CA GLN A 312 5.08 -23.09 -9.52
C GLN A 312 3.76 -22.94 -10.30
N MET A 313 2.89 -23.94 -10.18
CA MET A 313 1.53 -23.87 -10.72
C MET A 313 0.69 -22.90 -9.88
N VAL A 314 -0.18 -22.13 -10.54
CA VAL A 314 -1.07 -21.15 -9.90
C VAL A 314 -2.48 -21.29 -10.46
N GLU A 315 -3.42 -20.58 -9.84
CA GLU A 315 -4.84 -20.63 -10.13
C GLU A 315 -5.14 -20.04 -11.52
N ALA A 316 -5.88 -20.81 -12.35
CA ALA A 316 -6.22 -20.41 -13.71
C ALA A 316 -7.29 -19.32 -13.77
N SER A 317 -8.25 -19.35 -12.84
CA SER A 317 -9.24 -18.29 -12.68
C SER A 317 -9.47 -17.93 -11.21
N VAL A 318 -9.97 -16.71 -11.00
CA VAL A 318 -10.49 -16.28 -9.70
C VAL A 318 -11.97 -15.96 -9.89
N LYS A 319 -12.80 -16.50 -9.00
CA LYS A 319 -14.25 -16.33 -8.96
C LYS A 319 -14.64 -15.72 -7.63
N VAL A 320 -15.43 -14.66 -7.67
CA VAL A 320 -15.91 -13.97 -6.46
C VAL A 320 -17.42 -13.94 -6.44
N GLN A 321 -18.01 -14.05 -5.25
CA GLN A 321 -19.44 -13.88 -5.02
C GLN A 321 -19.70 -13.16 -3.69
N ASP A 322 -20.79 -12.40 -3.60
CA ASP A 322 -21.20 -11.70 -2.38
C ASP A 322 -22.74 -11.61 -2.31
N TYR A 323 -23.26 -11.09 -1.20
CA TYR A 323 -24.65 -10.78 -0.99
C TYR A 323 -24.81 -9.36 -0.43
N ASN A 324 -25.54 -8.52 -1.16
CA ASN A 324 -25.94 -7.20 -0.72
C ASN A 324 -27.43 -7.21 -0.36
N TYR A 325 -27.78 -7.00 0.91
CA TYR A 325 -29.18 -6.98 1.32
C TYR A 325 -29.97 -5.80 0.78
N ARG A 326 -29.31 -4.70 0.41
CA ARG A 326 -29.96 -3.49 -0.13
C ARG A 326 -30.42 -3.69 -1.57
N ASP A 327 -29.73 -4.57 -2.30
CA ASP A 327 -30.12 -5.06 -3.62
C ASP A 327 -30.01 -6.59 -3.65
N ALA A 328 -30.93 -7.26 -2.96
CA ALA A 328 -30.86 -8.70 -2.68
C ALA A 328 -30.93 -9.61 -3.91
N GLN A 329 -31.28 -9.07 -5.09
CA GLN A 329 -31.32 -9.78 -6.37
C GLN A 329 -30.15 -9.40 -7.29
N ALA A 330 -29.26 -8.49 -6.87
CA ALA A 330 -28.09 -8.12 -7.64
C ALA A 330 -27.21 -9.35 -7.96
N ASN A 331 -26.80 -9.48 -9.21
CA ASN A 331 -25.79 -10.45 -9.58
C ASN A 331 -24.40 -9.89 -9.21
N LEU A 332 -23.82 -10.43 -8.15
CA LEU A 332 -22.49 -10.06 -7.66
C LEU A 332 -21.42 -11.06 -8.09
N LEU A 333 -21.76 -12.07 -8.89
CA LEU A 333 -20.80 -13.08 -9.35
C LEU A 333 -19.84 -12.46 -10.39
N GLY A 334 -18.54 -12.53 -10.11
CA GLY A 334 -17.47 -12.19 -11.06
C GLY A 334 -16.53 -13.37 -11.26
N GLU A 335 -15.98 -13.54 -12.47
CA GLU A 335 -14.97 -14.55 -12.75
C GLU A 335 -13.98 -14.07 -13.81
N VAL A 336 -12.70 -14.01 -13.43
CA VAL A 336 -11.61 -13.59 -14.32
C VAL A 336 -10.66 -14.74 -14.59
N ASN A 337 -10.37 -14.96 -15.88
CA ASN A 337 -9.22 -15.71 -16.37
C ASN A 337 -8.51 -14.87 -17.44
N SER A 338 -7.40 -14.24 -17.08
CA SER A 338 -6.62 -13.37 -17.98
C SER A 338 -5.68 -14.14 -18.92
N GLN A 339 -5.55 -15.45 -18.72
CA GLN A 339 -4.60 -16.32 -19.43
C GLN A 339 -5.26 -17.63 -19.88
N GLN A 340 -6.42 -17.56 -20.55
CA GLN A 340 -7.23 -18.73 -20.94
C GLN A 340 -6.49 -19.81 -21.75
N LYS A 341 -5.41 -19.44 -22.45
CA LYS A 341 -4.60 -20.35 -23.28
C LYS A 341 -3.35 -20.86 -22.56
N ASP A 342 -3.15 -20.49 -21.30
CA ASP A 342 -1.97 -20.86 -20.54
C ASP A 342 -2.14 -22.20 -19.85
N ASN A 343 -1.50 -23.22 -20.42
CA ASN A 343 -1.54 -24.60 -19.93
C ASN A 343 -0.72 -24.82 -18.65
N THR A 344 -0.05 -23.79 -18.12
CA THR A 344 0.76 -23.87 -16.89
C THR A 344 -0.02 -23.46 -15.63
N THR A 345 -1.30 -23.11 -15.78
CA THR A 345 -2.22 -22.76 -14.69
C THR A 345 -3.32 -23.82 -14.55
N TYR A 346 -3.91 -23.95 -13.36
CA TYR A 346 -5.00 -24.91 -13.13
C TYR A 346 -5.93 -24.47 -11.99
N GLY A 347 -7.20 -24.88 -12.06
CA GLY A 347 -8.19 -24.67 -11.01
C GLY A 347 -8.74 -23.24 -10.93
N THR A 348 -9.70 -23.06 -10.02
CA THR A 348 -10.38 -21.78 -9.76
C THR A 348 -10.29 -21.46 -8.27
N ASP A 349 -9.79 -20.27 -7.94
CA ASP A 349 -9.90 -19.72 -6.58
C ASP A 349 -11.30 -19.12 -6.41
N TYR A 350 -12.17 -19.76 -5.63
CA TYR A 350 -13.51 -19.26 -5.36
C TYR A 350 -13.57 -18.58 -4.00
N ARG A 351 -14.00 -17.32 -3.99
CA ARG A 351 -14.07 -16.46 -2.81
C ARG A 351 -15.49 -15.96 -2.63
N TYR A 352 -15.97 -16.03 -1.39
CA TYR A 352 -17.25 -15.48 -1.00
C TYR A 352 -17.02 -14.37 0.01
N ASP A 353 -17.84 -13.32 -0.04
CA ASP A 353 -17.95 -12.31 1.02
C ASP A 353 -16.79 -11.29 1.10
N GLU A 354 -16.23 -10.87 -0.04
CA GLU A 354 -15.15 -9.88 -0.10
C GLU A 354 -15.62 -8.40 -0.01
N HIS A 355 -16.91 -8.16 0.27
CA HIS A 355 -17.54 -6.87 0.53
C HIS A 355 -17.35 -5.80 -0.56
N TYR A 356 -17.52 -6.21 -1.81
CA TYR A 356 -17.36 -5.31 -2.96
C TYR A 356 -18.67 -4.66 -3.40
N LYS A 357 -18.55 -3.57 -4.18
CA LYS A 357 -19.71 -2.84 -4.69
C LYS A 357 -20.42 -3.65 -5.78
N GLY A 358 -21.74 -3.73 -5.64
CA GLY A 358 -22.62 -4.24 -6.68
C GLY A 358 -22.99 -3.18 -7.71
N LEU A 359 -23.30 -3.63 -8.92
CA LEU A 359 -24.11 -2.86 -9.86
C LEU A 359 -25.53 -2.82 -9.31
N ASN A 360 -26.21 -1.66 -9.37
CA ASN A 360 -27.65 -1.66 -9.18
C ASN A 360 -28.33 -2.47 -10.30
N SER A 361 -29.56 -2.90 -10.05
CA SER A 361 -30.44 -3.56 -11.04
C SER A 361 -30.59 -2.80 -12.39
N ASN A 362 -30.15 -1.53 -12.49
CA ASN A 362 -30.16 -0.72 -13.70
C ASN A 362 -28.77 -0.58 -14.37
N GLY A 363 -27.75 -1.33 -13.93
CA GLY A 363 -26.40 -1.33 -14.52
C GLY A 363 -25.49 -0.17 -14.12
N ASN A 364 -25.90 0.72 -13.21
CA ASN A 364 -25.06 1.79 -12.69
C ASN A 364 -24.33 1.35 -11.41
N SER A 365 -23.13 1.90 -11.20
CA SER A 365 -22.38 1.74 -9.95
C SER A 365 -23.21 2.25 -8.77
N ASN A 366 -23.35 1.46 -7.71
CA ASN A 366 -23.94 1.91 -6.45
C ASN A 366 -23.00 2.93 -5.79
N ASN A 367 -23.27 4.22 -6.01
CA ASN A 367 -22.82 5.24 -5.08
C ASN A 367 -23.73 5.13 -3.86
N GLY A 368 -23.17 4.77 -2.70
CA GLY A 368 -23.86 4.66 -1.41
C GLY A 368 -24.33 5.99 -0.84
N ILE A 369 -24.83 6.88 -1.71
CA ILE A 369 -25.39 8.17 -1.35
C ILE A 369 -26.90 7.96 -1.24
N ASP A 370 -27.39 7.81 -0.01
CA ASP A 370 -28.81 8.06 0.29
C ASP A 370 -29.07 9.53 -0.08
N SER A 371 -29.82 9.75 -1.15
CA SER A 371 -30.25 11.07 -1.56
C SER A 371 -31.45 11.49 -0.71
N ASP A 372 -31.18 12.01 0.49
CA ASP A 372 -32.16 12.79 1.24
C ASP A 372 -32.32 14.16 0.60
N THR A 373 -32.98 14.22 -0.56
CA THR A 373 -33.61 15.46 -1.02
C THR A 373 -34.86 15.69 -0.18
N ASN A 374 -34.72 16.54 0.85
CA ASN A 374 -35.82 17.22 1.52
C ASN A 374 -36.64 18.01 0.49
N ASN A 375 -37.68 17.41 -0.07
CA ASN A 375 -38.80 18.15 -0.64
C ASN A 375 -39.82 18.39 0.46
N ASN A 376 -39.60 19.47 1.22
CA ASN A 376 -40.68 20.14 1.91
C ASN A 376 -41.62 20.72 0.84
N ASN A 377 -42.70 20.01 0.56
CA ASN A 377 -43.92 20.66 0.11
C ASN A 377 -45.00 20.31 1.12
N ASP A 378 -45.26 21.30 1.98
CA ASP A 378 -46.52 21.45 2.67
C ASP A 378 -47.65 21.34 1.66
N ASP A 379 -48.62 20.47 1.92
CA ASP A 379 -50.01 20.78 1.65
C ASP A 379 -50.89 19.91 2.55
N GLU A 380 -51.40 20.57 3.60
CA GLU A 380 -52.61 20.19 4.29
C GLU A 380 -53.76 20.12 3.26
N ASN A 381 -54.42 18.97 3.13
CA ASN A 381 -55.88 19.00 3.19
C ASN A 381 -56.51 17.64 3.50
N SER A 382 -57.32 17.67 4.55
CA SER A 382 -58.36 16.73 4.90
C SER A 382 -59.42 16.55 3.79
N GLY A 383 -60.00 15.36 3.69
CA GLY A 383 -61.24 15.16 2.95
C GLY A 383 -61.62 13.69 2.82
N ASP A 384 -62.32 13.16 3.83
CA ASP A 384 -63.26 12.04 3.65
C ASP A 384 -64.24 12.37 2.51
N ILE A 385 -64.57 11.38 1.67
CA ILE A 385 -65.90 11.16 1.08
C ILE A 385 -65.91 9.75 0.47
N ASP A 386 -66.77 8.89 1.03
CA ASP A 386 -67.29 7.67 0.40
C ASP A 386 -68.19 8.04 -0.79
N THR A 387 -68.14 7.28 -1.89
CA THR A 387 -69.34 7.03 -2.71
C THR A 387 -69.21 5.80 -3.62
N ASP A 388 -70.34 5.09 -3.67
CA ASP A 388 -70.65 3.84 -4.36
C ASP A 388 -70.78 3.94 -5.91
N ASP A 389 -70.65 2.75 -6.51
CA ASP A 389 -71.38 2.17 -7.65
C ASP A 389 -71.20 2.61 -9.13
N SER A 390 -71.08 1.54 -9.94
CA SER A 390 -71.74 1.25 -11.23
C SER A 390 -70.97 1.34 -12.57
N GLN A 391 -70.88 0.14 -13.19
CA GLN A 391 -71.06 -0.28 -14.59
C GLN A 391 -70.71 0.65 -15.79
N GLY A 392 -70.11 0.03 -16.82
CA GLY A 392 -70.55 0.25 -18.21
C GLY A 392 -69.45 0.40 -19.28
N SER A 393 -69.42 -0.56 -20.21
CA SER A 393 -68.64 -0.71 -21.45
C SER A 393 -68.55 0.51 -22.38
N ASN A 394 -67.46 0.65 -23.17
CA ASN A 394 -67.35 0.28 -24.61
C ASN A 394 -66.23 1.05 -25.37
N GLY A 395 -65.65 0.40 -26.38
CA GLY A 395 -64.96 1.02 -27.55
C GLY A 395 -63.48 0.64 -27.69
N SER A 396 -63.04 -0.36 -28.47
CA SER A 396 -63.11 -0.61 -29.93
C SER A 396 -61.80 -0.24 -30.66
N SER A 397 -61.11 -1.25 -31.20
CA SER A 397 -60.42 -1.26 -32.51
C SER A 397 -59.85 -2.67 -32.75
N ASN A 398 -60.55 -3.51 -33.51
CA ASN A 398 -60.38 -3.77 -34.96
C ASN A 398 -59.30 -4.82 -35.29
N ASP A 399 -59.82 -5.99 -35.68
CA ASP A 399 -59.14 -7.11 -36.32
C ASP A 399 -58.60 -6.77 -37.72
N THR A 400 -57.48 -7.38 -38.11
CA THR A 400 -57.32 -7.97 -39.45
C THR A 400 -56.22 -9.05 -39.46
N ASP A 401 -56.68 -10.28 -39.31
CA ASP A 401 -56.35 -11.52 -40.05
C ASP A 401 -55.13 -11.64 -41.02
N ASN A 402 -54.43 -12.76 -40.78
CA ASN A 402 -54.06 -13.83 -41.73
C ASN A 402 -52.83 -13.72 -42.68
N ASN A 403 -51.83 -14.57 -42.36
CA ASN A 403 -51.44 -15.81 -43.07
C ASN A 403 -49.97 -15.95 -43.54
N SER A 404 -49.45 -17.15 -43.24
CA SER A 404 -48.44 -17.97 -43.94
C SER A 404 -47.08 -17.38 -44.31
N ASP A 405 -45.99 -17.96 -43.79
CA ASP A 405 -45.31 -19.03 -44.52
C ASP A 405 -44.24 -19.74 -43.68
N ASN A 406 -44.34 -21.07 -43.68
CA ASN A 406 -43.38 -22.00 -43.09
C ASN A 406 -42.47 -22.49 -44.21
N THR A 407 -41.19 -22.11 -44.18
CA THR A 407 -40.17 -22.72 -45.05
C THR A 407 -38.93 -23.11 -44.25
N ASN A 408 -38.73 -24.42 -44.15
CA ASN A 408 -37.47 -25.05 -43.78
C ASN A 408 -36.42 -24.73 -44.86
N GLY A 409 -35.34 -24.07 -44.43
CA GLY A 409 -34.12 -23.89 -45.21
C GLY A 409 -32.91 -24.23 -44.35
N SER A 410 -32.35 -25.42 -44.58
CA SER A 410 -31.05 -25.87 -44.07
C SER A 410 -30.00 -24.76 -44.17
N ASN A 411 -29.19 -24.56 -43.13
CA ASN A 411 -27.90 -23.92 -43.35
C ASN A 411 -26.75 -24.51 -42.53
N SER A 412 -25.68 -24.67 -43.27
CA SER A 412 -24.43 -25.33 -42.96
C SER A 412 -23.64 -24.58 -41.89
N ASN A 413 -22.88 -25.36 -41.13
CA ASN A 413 -21.75 -24.90 -40.34
C ASN A 413 -20.93 -23.84 -41.09
N ASN A 414 -20.70 -22.71 -40.45
CA ASN A 414 -19.49 -21.91 -40.58
C ASN A 414 -19.28 -21.13 -39.28
N ASN A 415 -18.34 -21.60 -38.46
CA ASN A 415 -17.74 -20.83 -37.38
C ASN A 415 -16.97 -19.66 -38.00
N SER A 416 -17.55 -18.46 -37.98
CA SER A 416 -16.80 -17.20 -38.03
C SER A 416 -16.94 -16.54 -36.68
N SER A 417 -15.86 -16.56 -35.91
CA SER A 417 -15.70 -15.81 -34.68
C SER A 417 -15.49 -14.33 -35.03
N ASP A 418 -16.59 -13.63 -35.31
CA ASP A 418 -16.57 -12.19 -35.47
C ASP A 418 -16.70 -11.52 -34.10
N ILE A 419 -15.66 -10.74 -33.80
CA ILE A 419 -15.46 -9.92 -32.61
C ILE A 419 -16.62 -8.92 -32.53
N ASN A 420 -17.59 -9.22 -31.67
CA ASN A 420 -18.67 -8.28 -31.38
C ASN A 420 -18.15 -7.24 -30.36
N SER A 421 -17.54 -6.19 -30.92
CA SER A 421 -17.16 -4.97 -30.23
C SER A 421 -18.40 -4.09 -29.98
N ASN A 422 -19.27 -4.56 -29.10
CA ASN A 422 -20.30 -3.74 -28.45
C ASN A 422 -20.32 -4.12 -26.96
N GLN A 423 -19.22 -3.79 -26.30
CA GLN A 423 -19.06 -3.95 -24.86
C GLN A 423 -19.76 -2.77 -24.19
N ALA A 424 -20.97 -3.03 -23.67
CA ALA A 424 -21.64 -2.13 -22.74
C ALA A 424 -20.72 -1.93 -21.53
N ASN A 425 -20.21 -0.71 -21.40
CA ASN A 425 -19.21 -0.28 -20.44
C ASN A 425 -19.87 0.08 -19.09
N THR A 426 -20.47 -0.92 -18.42
CA THR A 426 -21.25 -0.71 -17.18
C THR A 426 -21.14 -1.89 -16.20
N GLY A 427 -19.92 -2.39 -15.96
CA GLY A 427 -19.67 -3.51 -15.02
C GLY A 427 -18.30 -3.55 -14.31
N ASN A 428 -17.36 -2.70 -14.72
CA ASN A 428 -15.93 -2.82 -14.37
C ASN A 428 -15.41 -1.68 -13.48
N GLY A 429 -16.25 -1.13 -12.61
CA GLY A 429 -15.82 -0.11 -11.65
C GLY A 429 -14.77 -0.64 -10.66
N VAL A 430 -13.89 0.23 -10.18
CA VAL A 430 -12.97 -0.08 -9.07
C VAL A 430 -13.78 -0.54 -7.85
N GLU A 431 -13.30 -1.58 -7.17
CA GLU A 431 -14.02 -2.29 -6.11
C GLU A 431 -15.33 -3.00 -6.54
N SER A 432 -15.51 -3.34 -7.82
CA SER A 432 -16.53 -4.32 -8.24
C SER A 432 -16.03 -5.77 -8.09
N GLY A 433 -16.94 -6.75 -8.16
CA GLY A 433 -16.57 -8.17 -8.10
C GLY A 433 -15.58 -8.58 -9.20
N GLU A 434 -15.84 -8.18 -10.45
CA GLU A 434 -14.93 -8.45 -11.57
C GLU A 434 -13.56 -7.78 -11.37
N TRP A 435 -13.55 -6.56 -10.81
CA TRP A 435 -12.31 -5.85 -10.49
C TRP A 435 -11.49 -6.56 -9.41
N TYR A 436 -12.14 -7.03 -8.33
CA TYR A 436 -11.48 -7.83 -7.30
C TYR A 436 -10.93 -9.14 -7.88
N ALA A 437 -11.76 -9.90 -8.62
CA ALA A 437 -11.32 -11.11 -9.30
C ALA A 437 -10.09 -10.87 -10.19
N ARG A 438 -10.06 -9.73 -10.91
CA ARG A 438 -8.91 -9.33 -11.74
C ARG A 438 -7.66 -9.10 -10.91
N ILE A 439 -7.70 -8.26 -9.86
CA ILE A 439 -6.48 -7.97 -9.07
C ILE A 439 -5.99 -9.20 -8.30
N ARG A 440 -6.90 -10.08 -7.86
CA ARG A 440 -6.55 -11.37 -7.23
C ARG A 440 -5.88 -12.29 -8.25
N HIS A 441 -6.40 -12.34 -9.47
CA HIS A 441 -5.81 -13.17 -10.52
C HIS A 441 -4.46 -12.63 -11.00
N GLU A 442 -4.30 -11.30 -11.18
CA GLU A 442 -3.01 -10.65 -11.45
C GLU A 442 -1.95 -11.05 -10.42
N ARG A 443 -2.33 -11.05 -9.13
CA ARG A 443 -1.48 -11.55 -8.04
C ARG A 443 -1.12 -13.01 -8.22
N ALA A 444 -2.10 -13.89 -8.44
CA ALA A 444 -1.86 -15.32 -8.63
C ALA A 444 -0.83 -15.57 -9.74
N ILE A 445 -0.99 -14.92 -10.89
CA ILE A 445 -0.05 -15.02 -12.02
C ILE A 445 1.35 -14.51 -11.67
N SER A 446 1.47 -13.46 -10.86
CA SER A 446 2.78 -12.94 -10.44
C SER A 446 3.59 -13.93 -9.58
N ARG A 447 2.91 -14.81 -8.83
CA ARG A 447 3.55 -15.85 -7.99
C ARG A 447 4.09 -17.03 -8.79
N GLN A 448 3.72 -17.12 -10.06
CA GLN A 448 4.06 -18.24 -10.92
C GLN A 448 5.56 -18.35 -11.18
N ILE A 449 6.27 -17.22 -11.28
CA ILE A 449 7.71 -17.15 -11.57
C ILE A 449 8.36 -16.25 -10.54
N LEU A 450 9.31 -16.79 -9.78
CA LEU A 450 10.16 -16.05 -8.86
C LEU A 450 11.62 -16.18 -9.30
N ILE A 451 12.28 -15.04 -9.48
CA ILE A 451 13.70 -14.95 -9.81
C ILE A 451 14.45 -14.56 -8.54
N ARG A 452 15.59 -15.21 -8.31
CA ARG A 452 16.53 -14.83 -7.25
C ARG A 452 17.88 -14.54 -7.89
N GLY A 453 18.62 -13.59 -7.33
CA GLY A 453 19.96 -13.28 -7.79
C GLY A 453 20.79 -12.55 -6.73
N LYS A 454 22.04 -12.31 -7.08
CA LYS A 454 23.01 -11.57 -6.26
C LYS A 454 23.50 -10.34 -6.99
N SER A 455 23.91 -9.31 -6.25
CA SER A 455 24.52 -8.10 -6.80
C SER A 455 25.45 -7.42 -5.79
N ASN A 456 26.35 -6.57 -6.30
CA ASN A 456 27.19 -5.64 -5.54
C ASN A 456 26.66 -4.18 -5.64
N GLN A 457 25.53 -3.95 -6.32
CA GLN A 457 24.92 -2.62 -6.47
C GLN A 457 24.18 -2.17 -5.21
N ALA A 458 24.78 -1.31 -4.41
CA ALA A 458 24.16 -0.85 -3.16
C ALA A 458 22.84 -0.08 -3.36
N ASN A 459 22.63 0.52 -4.53
CA ASN A 459 21.44 1.27 -4.94
C ASN A 459 20.26 0.39 -5.41
N LEU A 460 20.44 -0.94 -5.49
CA LEU A 460 19.32 -1.83 -5.80
C LEU A 460 18.30 -1.81 -4.65
N ALA A 461 17.02 -1.59 -4.98
CA ALA A 461 15.94 -1.46 -4.01
C ALA A 461 14.62 -2.05 -4.54
N PRO A 462 13.69 -2.45 -3.66
CA PRO A 462 12.36 -2.91 -4.05
C PRO A 462 11.58 -1.88 -4.89
N GLY A 463 10.83 -2.38 -5.87
CA GLY A 463 10.05 -1.57 -6.80
C GLY A 463 10.86 -0.98 -7.95
N GLN A 464 12.13 -1.36 -8.09
CA GLN A 464 12.94 -1.03 -9.26
C GLN A 464 12.69 -1.99 -10.41
N HIS A 465 12.56 -1.44 -11.61
CA HIS A 465 12.57 -2.16 -12.88
C HIS A 465 13.98 -2.11 -13.48
N ILE A 466 14.59 -3.28 -13.63
CA ILE A 466 15.94 -3.43 -14.18
C ILE A 466 15.95 -4.37 -15.38
N ARG A 467 16.82 -4.11 -16.35
CA ARG A 467 17.12 -5.04 -17.45
C ARG A 467 18.48 -5.65 -17.25
N ILE A 468 18.58 -6.97 -17.41
CA ILE A 468 19.82 -7.69 -17.15
C ILE A 468 20.41 -8.16 -18.48
N LYS A 469 21.44 -7.46 -18.94
CA LYS A 469 22.13 -7.77 -20.19
C LYS A 469 22.98 -9.02 -20.03
N GLY A 470 22.75 -10.01 -20.90
CA GLY A 470 23.51 -11.26 -20.90
C GLY A 470 23.03 -12.31 -19.91
N SER A 471 21.85 -12.14 -19.31
CA SER A 471 21.23 -13.20 -18.50
C SER A 471 20.90 -14.42 -19.37
N ALA A 472 21.10 -15.61 -18.81
CA ALA A 472 20.73 -16.88 -19.44
C ALA A 472 19.27 -17.30 -19.16
N ILE A 473 18.55 -16.55 -18.30
CA ILE A 473 17.14 -16.82 -18.00
C ILE A 473 16.28 -16.36 -19.19
N ALA A 474 15.46 -17.25 -19.73
CA ALA A 474 14.54 -16.92 -20.81
C ALA A 474 13.30 -16.14 -20.31
N GLY A 475 12.72 -15.30 -21.17
CA GLY A 475 11.45 -14.63 -20.89
C GLY A 475 11.53 -13.41 -19.96
N ILE A 476 12.73 -12.83 -19.80
CA ILE A 476 12.97 -11.61 -19.02
C ILE A 476 13.56 -10.48 -19.87
N ASP A 477 13.37 -10.52 -21.19
CA ASP A 477 13.92 -9.54 -22.15
C ASP A 477 13.46 -8.12 -21.85
N GLU A 478 12.23 -7.96 -21.35
CA GLU A 478 11.69 -6.67 -20.95
C GLU A 478 12.18 -6.21 -19.56
N GLY A 479 12.86 -7.09 -18.82
CA GLY A 479 13.42 -6.86 -17.50
C GLY A 479 12.72 -7.62 -16.39
N ILE A 480 13.13 -7.32 -15.16
CA ILE A 480 12.57 -7.86 -13.93
C ILE A 480 12.21 -6.71 -12.97
N MET A 481 11.27 -6.96 -12.09
CA MET A 481 10.87 -6.03 -11.03
C MET A 481 11.28 -6.58 -9.67
N ILE A 482 12.11 -5.82 -8.93
CA ILE A 482 12.67 -6.23 -7.64
C ILE A 482 11.60 -6.18 -6.55
N LEU A 483 11.37 -7.31 -5.88
CA LEU A 483 10.42 -7.42 -4.77
C LEU A 483 11.08 -7.23 -3.41
N THR A 484 12.27 -7.82 -3.23
CA THR A 484 13.01 -7.76 -1.97
C THR A 484 14.51 -7.62 -2.24
N VAL A 485 15.21 -6.98 -1.30
CA VAL A 485 16.66 -6.87 -1.26
C VAL A 485 17.13 -7.16 0.17
N GLN A 486 18.07 -8.08 0.31
CA GLN A 486 18.74 -8.39 1.57
C GLN A 486 20.24 -8.21 1.36
N GLY A 487 20.80 -7.20 1.99
CA GLY A 487 22.19 -6.79 1.80
C GLY A 487 23.02 -6.98 3.06
N GLN A 488 24.30 -7.29 2.88
CA GLN A 488 25.26 -7.39 3.96
C GLN A 488 26.62 -6.83 3.52
N GLY A 489 27.35 -6.25 4.47
CA GLY A 489 28.73 -5.86 4.25
C GLY A 489 29.45 -5.58 5.55
N ASN A 490 30.77 -5.79 5.53
CA ASN A 490 31.64 -5.55 6.68
C ASN A 490 32.94 -4.87 6.19
N ARG A 491 33.93 -4.72 7.08
CA ARG A 491 35.23 -4.10 6.72
C ARG A 491 36.13 -4.98 5.84
N SER A 492 35.96 -6.28 5.93
CA SER A 492 36.81 -7.27 5.25
C SER A 492 36.27 -7.64 3.88
N GLU A 493 34.95 -7.54 3.69
CA GLU A 493 34.24 -8.01 2.50
C GLU A 493 33.49 -6.88 1.80
N ALA A 494 33.35 -7.03 0.48
CA ALA A 494 32.54 -6.13 -0.34
C ALA A 494 31.07 -6.14 0.12
N TYR A 495 30.32 -5.10 -0.23
CA TYR A 495 28.88 -5.12 0.03
C TYR A 495 28.28 -6.05 -1.03
N GLU A 496 27.52 -7.04 -0.58
CA GLU A 496 26.79 -7.95 -1.45
C GLU A 496 25.35 -7.94 -1.00
N LEU A 497 24.43 -8.04 -1.96
CA LEU A 497 23.03 -8.25 -1.68
C LEU A 497 22.51 -9.44 -2.46
N THR A 498 21.47 -10.03 -1.91
CA THR A 498 20.58 -10.97 -2.59
C THR A 498 19.25 -10.28 -2.84
N PHE A 499 18.61 -10.58 -3.96
CA PHE A 499 17.30 -10.02 -4.28
C PHE A 499 16.33 -11.10 -4.76
N THR A 500 15.05 -10.83 -4.59
CA THR A 500 13.98 -11.55 -5.30
C THR A 500 13.28 -10.63 -6.27
N ALA A 501 12.76 -11.18 -7.36
CA ALA A 501 12.13 -10.43 -8.41
C ALA A 501 11.09 -11.27 -9.18
N ILE A 502 10.19 -10.59 -9.88
CA ILE A 502 9.29 -11.20 -10.86
C ILE A 502 9.63 -10.68 -12.26
N PRO A 503 9.35 -11.43 -13.34
CA PRO A 503 9.45 -10.90 -14.69
C PRO A 503 8.59 -9.64 -14.84
N TYR A 504 9.16 -8.59 -15.43
CA TYR A 504 8.38 -7.40 -15.76
C TYR A 504 7.42 -7.73 -16.91
N LYS A 505 6.13 -7.46 -16.71
CA LYS A 505 5.09 -7.63 -17.73
C LYS A 505 4.31 -6.32 -17.88
N PRO A 506 4.28 -5.69 -19.06
CA PRO A 506 3.47 -4.51 -19.32
C PRO A 506 2.01 -4.79 -18.99
N LEU A 507 1.34 -3.80 -18.39
CA LEU A 507 -0.08 -3.87 -18.04
C LEU A 507 -0.46 -4.95 -17.01
N LYS A 508 0.52 -5.64 -16.41
CA LYS A 508 0.32 -6.61 -15.32
C LYS A 508 1.16 -6.18 -14.12
N PRO A 509 0.72 -5.14 -13.40
CA PRO A 509 1.45 -4.65 -12.24
C PRO A 509 1.46 -5.68 -11.11
N TYR A 510 2.43 -5.54 -10.23
CA TYR A 510 2.52 -6.31 -9.01
C TYR A 510 1.36 -5.96 -8.07
N ARG A 511 0.84 -6.98 -7.40
CA ARG A 511 -0.21 -6.86 -6.40
C ARG A 511 0.32 -7.42 -5.07
N PRO A 512 0.33 -6.65 -3.98
CA PRO A 512 0.80 -7.14 -2.68
C PRO A 512 -0.07 -8.28 -2.18
N GLU A 513 0.49 -9.19 -1.39
CA GLU A 513 -0.28 -10.29 -0.78
C GLU A 513 -1.31 -9.73 0.23
N PRO A 514 -2.56 -10.24 0.28
CA PRO A 514 -3.55 -9.78 1.25
C PRO A 514 -3.08 -10.08 2.67
N ILE A 515 -3.27 -9.11 3.54
CA ILE A 515 -3.18 -9.32 4.98
C ILE A 515 -4.56 -9.79 5.46
N PRO A 516 -4.64 -10.84 6.31
CA PRO A 516 -5.91 -11.30 6.87
C PRO A 516 -6.70 -10.14 7.46
N PHE A 517 -7.99 -10.09 7.15
CA PHE A 517 -8.88 -9.09 7.72
C PHE A 517 -9.01 -9.32 9.23
N PRO A 518 -8.95 -8.29 10.09
CA PRO A 518 -9.24 -8.46 11.50
C PRO A 518 -10.69 -8.95 11.67
N THR A 519 -10.92 -9.84 12.62
CA THR A 519 -12.25 -10.41 12.89
C THR A 519 -12.71 -10.05 14.29
N ILE A 520 -14.01 -9.73 14.42
CA ILE A 520 -14.67 -9.56 15.72
C ILE A 520 -15.44 -10.85 16.04
N ASP A 521 -14.98 -11.55 17.06
CA ASP A 521 -15.67 -12.72 17.58
C ASP A 521 -16.85 -12.32 18.45
N GLY A 522 -18.05 -12.80 18.11
CA GLY A 522 -19.27 -12.57 18.88
C GLY A 522 -19.90 -11.19 18.64
N THR A 523 -20.27 -10.50 19.72
CA THR A 523 -20.99 -9.22 19.65
C THR A 523 -20.31 -8.14 20.48
N LEU A 524 -20.37 -6.90 20.01
CA LEU A 524 -19.94 -5.71 20.76
C LEU A 524 -21.14 -4.89 21.24
N PRO A 525 -21.07 -4.28 22.44
CA PRO A 525 -22.11 -3.38 22.90
C PRO A 525 -22.06 -2.06 22.12
N ALA A 526 -23.25 -1.57 21.78
CA ALA A 526 -23.45 -0.24 21.22
C ALA A 526 -24.76 0.34 21.77
N ARG A 527 -25.01 1.63 21.52
CA ARG A 527 -26.28 2.28 21.85
C ARG A 527 -26.92 2.85 20.61
N VAL A 528 -28.24 2.69 20.48
CA VAL A 528 -29.01 3.35 19.41
C VAL A 528 -28.91 4.87 19.59
N THR A 529 -28.71 5.60 18.51
CA THR A 529 -28.54 7.06 18.52
C THR A 529 -29.48 7.75 17.53
N SER A 530 -29.78 9.01 17.82
CA SER A 530 -30.63 9.89 17.02
C SER A 530 -30.16 11.35 17.10
N PRO A 531 -30.33 12.18 16.05
CA PRO A 531 -29.81 13.55 16.03
C PRO A 531 -30.28 14.46 17.18
N ASP A 532 -31.56 14.36 17.57
CA ASP A 532 -32.18 15.26 18.55
C ASP A 532 -32.74 14.50 19.77
N ASN A 533 -32.20 13.32 20.09
CA ASN A 533 -32.72 12.42 21.13
C ASN A 533 -34.21 12.14 20.93
N ASP A 534 -34.55 11.62 19.75
CA ASP A 534 -35.94 11.34 19.37
C ASP A 534 -36.61 10.46 20.44
N THR A 535 -37.82 10.84 20.82
CA THR A 535 -38.64 10.07 21.77
C THR A 535 -39.09 8.73 21.17
N TYR A 536 -39.10 8.63 19.84
CA TYR A 536 -39.38 7.42 19.08
C TYR A 536 -38.10 6.81 18.50
N GLY A 537 -38.22 5.85 17.58
CA GLY A 537 -37.06 5.24 16.93
C GLY A 537 -36.61 6.07 15.73
N TYR A 538 -35.37 6.54 15.75
CA TYR A 538 -34.71 7.12 14.58
C TYR A 538 -34.32 5.99 13.61
N ILE A 539 -35.20 5.73 12.65
CA ILE A 539 -35.06 4.67 11.65
C ILE A 539 -35.22 5.23 10.24
N ASP A 540 -34.55 4.60 9.29
CA ASP A 540 -34.70 4.95 7.88
C ASP A 540 -35.94 4.28 7.23
N THR A 541 -36.14 4.52 5.94
CA THR A 541 -37.25 3.93 5.15
C THR A 541 -37.23 2.39 5.12
N GLN A 542 -36.12 1.76 5.48
CA GLN A 542 -35.96 0.30 5.57
C GLN A 542 -36.03 -0.24 7.01
N GLY A 543 -36.20 0.62 8.01
CA GLY A 543 -36.27 0.24 9.43
C GLY A 543 -34.91 -0.16 10.04
N ARG A 544 -33.82 0.43 9.55
CA ARG A 544 -32.44 0.32 10.05
C ARG A 544 -32.16 1.40 11.08
N TYR A 545 -31.11 1.22 11.87
CA TYR A 545 -30.76 2.10 13.00
C TYR A 545 -29.33 2.64 12.86
N ARG A 546 -29.07 3.79 13.47
CA ARG A 546 -27.72 4.28 13.76
C ARG A 546 -27.36 3.92 15.20
N VAL A 547 -26.08 3.60 15.43
CA VAL A 547 -25.58 3.23 16.76
C VAL A 547 -24.25 3.90 17.04
N LYS A 548 -23.99 4.18 18.31
CA LYS A 548 -22.66 4.56 18.80
C LYS A 548 -21.97 3.33 19.39
N PHE A 549 -20.84 2.96 18.78
CA PHE A 549 -19.97 1.90 19.29
C PHE A 549 -19.13 2.41 20.46
N ASN A 550 -18.99 1.62 21.52
CA ASN A 550 -18.21 2.03 22.69
C ASN A 550 -16.69 2.08 22.44
N PHE A 551 -16.20 1.34 21.43
CA PHE A 551 -14.77 1.33 21.10
C PHE A 551 -14.34 2.53 20.27
N ASP A 552 -15.27 3.19 19.59
CA ASP A 552 -14.96 4.37 18.80
C ASP A 552 -14.95 5.59 19.70
N LEU A 553 -13.75 6.15 19.87
CA LEU A 553 -13.50 7.29 20.76
C LEU A 553 -13.59 8.62 20.03
N LYS A 554 -13.84 8.61 18.71
CA LYS A 554 -14.04 9.83 17.94
C LYS A 554 -15.38 10.46 18.32
N GLU A 555 -15.38 11.78 18.43
CA GLU A 555 -16.61 12.53 18.64
C GLU A 555 -17.32 12.72 17.30
N TRP A 556 -18.59 12.34 17.28
CA TRP A 556 -19.47 12.41 16.12
C TRP A 556 -20.72 13.19 16.50
N ARG A 557 -21.44 13.70 15.50
CA ARG A 557 -22.80 14.20 15.74
C ARG A 557 -23.71 13.01 16.05
N ASN A 558 -24.65 13.21 16.96
CA ASN A 558 -25.62 12.17 17.27
C ASN A 558 -26.39 11.75 16.01
N GLY A 559 -26.61 10.45 15.83
CA GLY A 559 -27.23 9.89 14.64
C GLY A 559 -26.29 9.72 13.43
N GLU A 560 -25.02 10.11 13.53
CA GLU A 560 -24.01 9.99 12.47
C GLU A 560 -22.84 9.06 12.87
N GLU A 561 -22.91 8.35 13.99
CA GLU A 561 -21.75 7.62 14.57
C GLU A 561 -21.43 6.27 13.92
N SER A 562 -22.38 5.65 13.25
CA SER A 562 -22.20 4.42 12.46
C SER A 562 -22.92 4.55 11.15
N LEU A 563 -22.73 3.63 10.19
CA LEU A 563 -23.68 3.44 9.08
C LEU A 563 -25.08 3.00 9.57
N TRP A 564 -26.04 2.88 8.65
CA TRP A 564 -27.34 2.25 8.92
C TRP A 564 -27.22 0.73 9.11
N LEU A 565 -27.52 0.25 10.33
CA LEU A 565 -27.47 -1.17 10.71
C LEU A 565 -28.86 -1.83 10.64
N ARG A 566 -28.90 -3.04 10.08
CA ARG A 566 -30.09 -3.91 10.16
C ARG A 566 -30.28 -4.43 11.58
N LEU A 567 -31.53 -4.58 12.00
CA LEU A 567 -31.92 -5.32 13.20
C LEU A 567 -32.33 -6.74 12.82
N ALA A 568 -31.71 -7.75 13.45
CA ALA A 568 -32.15 -9.13 13.38
C ALA A 568 -33.51 -9.27 14.07
N LYS A 569 -34.47 -9.89 13.39
CA LYS A 569 -35.86 -10.02 13.85
C LYS A 569 -36.24 -11.49 14.02
N PRO A 570 -37.07 -11.84 15.03
CA PRO A 570 -37.58 -13.21 15.18
C PRO A 570 -38.41 -13.70 13.98
N TYR A 571 -39.08 -12.76 13.28
CA TYR A 571 -39.93 -13.07 12.13
C TYR A 571 -40.00 -11.86 11.19
N ALA A 572 -39.81 -12.09 9.89
CA ALA A 572 -39.88 -11.07 8.85
C ALA A 572 -40.37 -11.67 7.53
N GLY A 573 -41.15 -10.91 6.77
CA GLY A 573 -41.60 -11.21 5.42
C GLY A 573 -41.82 -9.91 4.64
N SER A 574 -42.42 -9.99 3.46
CA SER A 574 -42.61 -8.83 2.58
C SER A 574 -43.60 -7.79 3.13
N THR A 575 -44.69 -8.24 3.75
CA THR A 575 -45.75 -7.37 4.30
C THR A 575 -46.13 -7.68 5.75
N TYR A 576 -45.41 -8.61 6.39
CA TYR A 576 -45.68 -9.09 7.74
C TYR A 576 -44.37 -9.31 8.51
N GLY A 577 -44.43 -9.36 9.83
CA GLY A 577 -43.25 -9.62 10.66
C GLY A 577 -43.40 -9.12 12.09
N PHE A 578 -42.26 -9.09 12.80
CA PHE A 578 -42.15 -8.65 14.18
C PHE A 578 -41.20 -7.45 14.26
N HIS A 579 -41.70 -6.28 14.65
CA HIS A 579 -40.87 -5.08 14.77
C HIS A 579 -41.36 -4.18 15.90
N PHE A 580 -40.49 -3.97 16.88
CA PHE A 580 -40.65 -2.94 17.90
C PHE A 580 -39.48 -1.96 17.71
N PRO A 581 -39.75 -0.69 17.33
CA PRO A 581 -38.70 0.29 17.15
C PRO A 581 -37.84 0.43 18.40
N LEU A 582 -36.53 0.34 18.24
CA LEU A 582 -35.58 0.68 19.30
C LEU A 582 -35.49 2.20 19.40
N ILE A 583 -35.52 2.73 20.62
CA ILE A 583 -35.46 4.18 20.87
C ILE A 583 -34.04 4.62 21.20
N ASP A 584 -33.80 5.92 21.15
CA ASP A 584 -32.52 6.53 21.53
C ASP A 584 -32.02 6.02 22.89
N GLY A 585 -30.72 5.72 22.97
CA GLY A 585 -30.07 5.21 24.18
C GLY A 585 -30.25 3.71 24.46
N THR A 586 -31.12 3.01 23.71
CA THR A 586 -31.31 1.54 23.86
C THR A 586 -29.99 0.81 23.66
N GLU A 587 -29.59 0.02 24.65
CA GLU A 587 -28.39 -0.82 24.53
C GLU A 587 -28.65 -2.00 23.60
N VAL A 588 -27.69 -2.25 22.70
CA VAL A 588 -27.77 -3.31 21.71
C VAL A 588 -26.47 -4.10 21.64
N ALA A 589 -26.60 -5.39 21.36
CA ALA A 589 -25.49 -6.26 21.00
C ALA A 589 -25.37 -6.29 19.46
N VAL A 590 -24.27 -5.78 18.93
CA VAL A 590 -23.97 -5.71 17.50
C VAL A 590 -23.08 -6.90 17.12
N ALA A 591 -23.55 -7.72 16.19
CA ALA A 591 -22.80 -8.81 15.58
C ALA A 591 -22.21 -8.36 14.22
N PHE A 592 -21.25 -9.12 13.72
CA PHE A 592 -20.50 -8.81 12.51
C PHE A 592 -20.61 -9.98 11.54
N THR A 593 -21.01 -9.72 10.30
CA THR A 593 -21.23 -10.79 9.30
C THR A 593 -19.90 -11.47 8.98
N ASN A 594 -19.79 -12.79 9.24
CA ASN A 594 -18.53 -13.55 9.16
C ASN A 594 -17.39 -12.94 10.01
N GLY A 595 -17.72 -12.19 11.05
CA GLY A 595 -16.75 -11.48 11.89
C GLY A 595 -16.17 -10.21 11.25
N ASN A 596 -16.60 -9.82 10.04
CA ASN A 596 -16.08 -8.64 9.35
C ASN A 596 -16.51 -7.34 10.05
N PRO A 597 -15.56 -6.55 10.62
CA PRO A 597 -15.83 -5.29 11.32
C PRO A 597 -16.64 -4.27 10.49
N ASP A 598 -16.51 -4.31 9.17
CA ASP A 598 -17.18 -3.37 8.27
C ASP A 598 -18.64 -3.76 7.97
N ARG A 599 -19.11 -4.92 8.47
CA ARG A 599 -20.45 -5.46 8.21
C ARG A 599 -21.24 -5.72 9.49
N PRO A 600 -21.46 -4.68 10.33
CA PRO A 600 -22.21 -4.81 11.56
C PRO A 600 -23.73 -4.93 11.31
N TYR A 601 -24.40 -5.63 12.21
CA TYR A 601 -25.86 -5.64 12.34
C TYR A 601 -26.25 -5.81 13.81
N ILE A 602 -27.38 -5.25 14.21
CA ILE A 602 -27.91 -5.42 15.57
C ILE A 602 -28.46 -6.83 15.69
N ALA A 603 -27.88 -7.65 16.57
CA ALA A 603 -28.33 -9.00 16.83
C ALA A 603 -29.43 -9.03 17.88
N HIS A 604 -29.29 -8.25 18.96
CA HIS A 604 -30.23 -8.24 20.09
C HIS A 604 -30.30 -6.85 20.74
N ALA A 605 -31.45 -6.52 21.31
CA ALA A 605 -31.58 -5.46 22.30
C ALA A 605 -31.28 -6.01 23.70
N MET A 606 -30.64 -5.21 24.55
CA MET A 606 -30.17 -5.61 25.88
C MET A 606 -30.76 -4.69 26.96
N HIS A 607 -31.01 -5.24 28.14
CA HIS A 607 -31.27 -4.44 29.34
C HIS A 607 -29.95 -4.11 30.03
N ASP A 608 -29.91 -3.01 30.76
CA ASP A 608 -28.72 -2.55 31.48
C ASP A 608 -29.06 -2.13 32.93
N SER A 609 -28.06 -1.65 33.67
CA SER A 609 -28.24 -1.26 35.07
C SER A 609 -29.18 -0.05 35.28
N GLN A 610 -29.33 0.81 34.28
CA GLN A 610 -30.23 1.97 34.30
C GLN A 610 -31.61 1.60 33.75
N HIS A 611 -31.66 0.64 32.83
CA HIS A 611 -32.86 0.14 32.17
C HIS A 611 -33.04 -1.36 32.40
N PRO A 612 -33.39 -1.78 33.63
CA PRO A 612 -33.53 -3.19 33.97
C PRO A 612 -34.76 -3.84 33.30
N ASP A 613 -34.71 -5.17 33.18
CA ASP A 613 -35.82 -5.95 32.64
C ASP A 613 -37.11 -5.78 33.48
N HIS A 614 -38.25 -5.88 32.80
CA HIS A 614 -39.57 -5.84 33.42
C HIS A 614 -39.89 -7.08 34.27
N VAL A 615 -39.23 -8.21 34.01
CA VAL A 615 -39.37 -9.44 34.78
C VAL A 615 -38.11 -9.66 35.62
N THR A 616 -38.25 -9.52 36.93
CA THR A 616 -37.18 -9.67 37.92
C THR A 616 -37.51 -10.80 38.89
N THR A 617 -36.62 -11.05 39.86
CA THR A 617 -36.81 -12.08 40.91
C THR A 617 -38.16 -11.97 41.62
N ILE A 618 -38.69 -10.75 41.81
CA ILE A 618 -39.96 -10.49 42.51
C ILE A 618 -41.17 -11.02 41.71
N ASN A 619 -41.07 -11.05 40.39
CA ASN A 619 -42.18 -11.34 39.47
C ASN A 619 -41.81 -12.36 38.38
N LYS A 620 -40.89 -13.28 38.69
CA LYS A 620 -40.32 -14.30 37.79
C LYS A 620 -41.29 -15.30 37.14
N HIS A 621 -42.58 -15.25 37.49
CA HIS A 621 -43.64 -16.07 36.91
C HIS A 621 -44.38 -15.35 35.76
N ARG A 622 -43.95 -14.15 35.39
CA ARG A 622 -44.60 -13.32 34.36
C ARG A 622 -43.85 -13.40 33.03
N ASN A 623 -44.61 -13.40 31.96
CA ASN A 623 -44.16 -13.19 30.58
C ASN A 623 -44.81 -11.89 30.08
N VAL A 624 -44.03 -10.93 29.58
CA VAL A 624 -44.53 -9.57 29.31
C VAL A 624 -44.03 -9.06 27.96
N ILE A 625 -44.95 -8.53 27.15
CA ILE A 625 -44.65 -7.62 26.03
C ILE A 625 -45.25 -6.27 26.40
N ARG A 626 -44.43 -5.23 26.40
CA ARG A 626 -44.83 -3.89 26.84
C ARG A 626 -44.19 -2.83 25.94
N THR A 627 -44.98 -1.87 25.49
CA THR A 627 -44.47 -0.68 24.76
C THR A 627 -44.14 0.47 25.74
N PRO A 628 -43.39 1.50 25.31
CA PRO A 628 -43.08 2.66 26.15
C PRO A 628 -44.33 3.35 26.73
N ALA A 629 -45.40 3.48 25.94
CA ALA A 629 -46.69 4.02 26.38
C ALA A 629 -47.52 3.08 27.28
N ASN A 630 -46.98 1.92 27.67
CA ASN A 630 -47.60 0.93 28.57
C ASN A 630 -48.80 0.16 27.98
N ASN A 631 -48.89 0.05 26.64
CA ASN A 631 -49.70 -0.99 26.00
C ASN A 631 -49.04 -2.33 26.31
N LYS A 632 -49.80 -3.28 26.86
CA LYS A 632 -49.18 -4.47 27.47
C LYS A 632 -50.00 -5.73 27.29
N LEU A 633 -49.31 -6.77 26.82
CA LEU A 633 -49.74 -8.16 26.92
C LEU A 633 -48.91 -8.84 28.01
N ARG A 634 -49.57 -9.39 29.02
CA ARG A 634 -48.91 -10.11 30.13
C ARG A 634 -49.59 -11.44 30.37
N MET A 635 -48.80 -12.50 30.46
CA MET A 635 -49.22 -13.82 30.95
C MET A 635 -48.54 -14.08 32.29
N ASP A 636 -49.27 -14.59 33.26
CA ASP A 636 -48.78 -14.88 34.61
C ASP A 636 -49.01 -16.37 34.90
N ASP A 637 -47.93 -17.12 35.12
CA ASP A 637 -47.93 -18.58 35.30
C ASP A 637 -47.78 -18.99 36.78
N LYS A 638 -48.10 -18.09 37.70
CA LYS A 638 -48.09 -18.44 39.12
C LYS A 638 -49.16 -19.50 39.39
N ARG A 639 -48.72 -20.68 39.84
CA ARG A 639 -49.58 -21.86 40.10
C ARG A 639 -50.85 -21.49 40.89
N GLY A 640 -52.01 -21.79 40.32
CA GLY A 640 -53.33 -21.53 40.92
C GLY A 640 -53.79 -20.08 40.86
N GLN A 641 -53.07 -19.20 40.16
CA GLN A 641 -53.37 -17.78 39.93
C GLN A 641 -53.10 -17.38 38.47
N GLU A 642 -53.12 -18.34 37.55
CA GLU A 642 -52.76 -18.16 36.15
C GLU A 642 -53.76 -17.24 35.45
N HIS A 643 -53.27 -16.25 34.72
CA HIS A 643 -54.13 -15.34 33.96
C HIS A 643 -53.38 -14.60 32.84
N ILE A 644 -54.14 -14.13 31.85
CA ILE A 644 -53.66 -13.19 30.83
C ILE A 644 -54.26 -11.82 31.13
N LYS A 645 -53.43 -10.78 31.06
CA LYS A 645 -53.83 -9.37 31.19
C LYS A 645 -53.43 -8.60 29.95
N ILE A 646 -54.42 -7.96 29.32
CA ILE A 646 -54.25 -7.01 28.22
C ILE A 646 -54.59 -5.63 28.77
N LYS A 647 -53.72 -4.64 28.54
CA LYS A 647 -53.93 -3.24 28.91
C LYS A 647 -53.65 -2.34 27.72
#